data_AF-A0A9D1IZ03-F1
#
_entry.id   AF-A0A9D1IZ03-F1
#
_cell.length_a   1.000
_cell.length_b   1.000
_cell.length_c   1.000
_cell.angle_alpha   90.00
_cell.angle_beta   90.00
_cell.angle_gamma   90.00
#
_symmetry.space_group_name_H-M   'P 1'
#
loop_
_entity.id
_entity.type
_entity.pdbx_description
1 polymer ?
#
loop_
_entity_poly.entity_id
_entity_poly.type
_entity_poly.pdbx_seq_one_letter_code
_entity_poly.pdbx_strand_id
1 'polypeptide(L)'
;MASFREVEYMDEPIPRRRRRRRRRRRGGLRTLLVLILLAAAVFAAYKLTNGFADLRLPVKVSLDNTNTEFDYDLDRLAGQIVPGMYVGDCGPLEAEELRECAKKNSEWADELEFMAEHISIYTEDAVKTALLGPEKTPFALLSAFCEPNSSGLDAEISVDEGEIPYLLQYDSRWCFHGYGSSFMGFTACGPTCLSMALIGLTGNTDYTPAYVADRAEAAGHYVPGAGTAWSLFTEGAAEFGLRGEAISAGRRELSRLLDEGSIVVASMLPGDFTTSGHFILIYGSNLLGFKVYDPNSIERSERLWSYDTLAPQIAQLWSLSLASGQIDSGGTAPADSGEAGDIYLADCEEFITLREEPDVGADAITTIPKGGEMTLVSFDGDFALVEYQGERGYVLASYIEPKAAGAGLAHAQSASGAAFIADCEEFVTLRAEPDVESRELGTIPRGGEMTLVAFDGAFALVDYAGQRGYVLSTYIVPKLDSASPGGGFGYADLQEGLERLAAEHPEELELSSIGQSAEGRELLLAVVGSEGAEYELLIQGCIHGRENMSAYLVLSQLEHLLKSGVPEDVRFHFIPMVNPDGAEISRTGVLGEAQREIYLSDLAAGYTEAGEAEYARAWKANAAGVDLNRNFDAGWAQLDSRAAPSCENYRGGAPEDQPESRALADYTRVILPDATLSYHTAGSLIYADYAGASEAVNAASRSLGTALGQAAGYPLEDSGDLDSGGYKDWAAALGIPSVTIELGYGDSPQRAGAYPTVRLRNESAPLVAAEWLRGN
;
A
#
# COMPACT_ATOMS: atom_id res chain seq x y z
N MET A 1 -45.56 -10.23 62.54
CA MET A 1 -44.15 -10.01 62.14
C MET A 1 -44.18 -9.74 60.64
N ALA A 2 -44.30 -8.47 60.23
CA ALA A 2 -43.21 -7.50 60.00
C ALA A 2 -42.39 -7.93 58.76
N SER A 3 -42.68 -7.49 57.51
CA SER A 3 -42.64 -6.15 56.89
C SER A 3 -41.26 -5.49 56.94
N PHE A 4 -40.70 -5.17 55.77
CA PHE A 4 -40.14 -3.87 55.35
C PHE A 4 -39.95 -3.91 53.82
N ARG A 5 -39.98 -2.83 53.01
CA ARG A 5 -40.75 -1.57 52.90
C ARG A 5 -40.20 -0.92 51.61
N GLU A 6 -41.03 -0.73 50.58
CA GLU A 6 -40.69 0.11 49.42
C GLU A 6 -40.70 1.59 49.81
N VAL A 7 -39.88 2.40 49.15
CA VAL A 7 -39.84 3.86 49.31
C VAL A 7 -40.47 4.52 48.08
N GLU A 8 -41.56 5.23 48.33
CA GLU A 8 -42.28 6.16 47.44
C GLU A 8 -41.45 7.40 47.08
N TYR A 9 -41.61 7.88 45.83
CA TYR A 9 -41.40 9.29 45.49
C TYR A 9 -42.75 9.98 45.31
N MET A 10 -42.94 11.07 46.06
CA MET A 10 -44.18 11.87 46.11
C MET A 10 -44.36 12.75 44.86
N ASP A 11 -45.60 12.71 44.33
CA ASP A 11 -46.21 13.68 43.43
C ASP A 11 -46.73 14.92 44.19
N GLU A 12 -46.59 16.12 43.63
CA GLU A 12 -47.45 17.31 43.83
C GLU A 12 -47.06 18.46 42.84
N PRO A 13 -47.92 19.46 42.49
CA PRO A 13 -48.97 19.38 41.48
C PRO A 13 -48.88 20.47 40.35
N ILE A 14 -49.56 20.23 39.22
CA ILE A 14 -49.66 21.17 38.08
C ILE A 14 -50.83 22.17 38.23
N PRO A 15 -50.62 23.49 38.03
CA PRO A 15 -51.70 24.43 37.74
C PRO A 15 -51.78 24.85 36.25
N ARG A 16 -52.87 24.41 35.62
CA ARG A 16 -53.69 25.01 34.53
C ARG A 16 -53.16 26.27 33.80
N ARG A 17 -52.90 26.13 32.49
CA ARG A 17 -53.47 27.01 31.43
C ARG A 17 -53.43 26.38 30.01
N ARG A 18 -54.34 25.44 29.76
CA ARG A 18 -54.79 25.08 28.39
C ARG A 18 -55.80 26.12 27.91
N ARG A 19 -55.47 26.88 26.85
CA ARG A 19 -56.37 27.29 25.74
C ARG A 19 -55.73 28.42 24.92
N ARG A 20 -54.66 28.15 24.14
CA ARG A 20 -54.26 28.99 22.98
C ARG A 20 -53.16 28.37 22.09
N ARG A 21 -53.13 27.06 21.88
CA ARG A 21 -52.22 26.41 20.91
C ARG A 21 -52.90 25.26 20.15
N ARG A 22 -54.04 25.53 19.51
CA ARG A 22 -54.67 24.58 18.57
C ARG A 22 -54.90 25.12 17.16
N ARG A 23 -54.39 26.32 16.82
CA ARG A 23 -54.44 26.87 15.45
C ARG A 23 -53.10 27.02 14.73
N ARG A 24 -51.94 26.81 15.39
CA ARG A 24 -50.61 26.82 14.72
C ARG A 24 -50.05 25.44 14.33
N ARG A 25 -50.73 24.34 14.66
CA ARG A 25 -50.28 22.97 14.34
C ARG A 25 -50.72 22.42 12.96
N ARG A 26 -51.47 23.18 12.17
CA ARG A 26 -51.85 22.76 10.79
C ARG A 26 -50.88 23.22 9.69
N GLY A 27 -50.02 24.21 9.97
CA GLY A 27 -48.95 24.64 9.06
C GLY A 27 -47.74 23.70 9.12
N GLY A 28 -47.19 23.48 10.32
CA GLY A 28 -46.00 22.63 10.49
C GLY A 28 -46.20 21.16 10.16
N LEU A 29 -47.42 20.62 10.30
CA LEU A 29 -47.69 19.23 9.91
C LEU A 29 -47.71 19.04 8.39
N ARG A 30 -48.10 20.08 7.62
CA ARG A 30 -48.02 20.05 6.15
C ARG A 30 -46.58 20.20 5.68
N THR A 31 -45.80 21.08 6.30
CA THR A 31 -44.37 21.22 5.99
C THR A 31 -43.59 19.94 6.32
N LEU A 32 -43.90 19.31 7.46
CA LEU A 32 -43.31 18.03 7.86
C LEU A 32 -43.71 16.89 6.91
N LEU A 33 -44.98 16.85 6.46
CA LEU A 33 -45.42 15.85 5.47
C LEU A 33 -44.73 16.04 4.12
N VAL A 34 -44.53 17.30 3.68
CA VAL A 34 -43.80 17.60 2.44
C VAL A 34 -42.34 17.18 2.57
N LEU A 35 -41.68 17.44 3.70
CA LEU A 35 -40.29 17.01 3.95
C LEU A 35 -40.17 15.49 4.01
N ILE A 36 -41.12 14.79 4.62
CA ILE A 36 -41.17 13.32 4.65
C ILE A 36 -41.41 12.75 3.25
N LEU A 37 -42.29 13.37 2.46
CA LEU A 37 -42.51 12.96 1.07
C LEU A 37 -41.31 13.27 0.17
N LEU A 38 -40.58 14.37 0.41
CA LEU A 38 -39.33 14.68 -0.28
C LEU A 38 -38.24 13.68 0.10
N ALA A 39 -38.08 13.38 1.39
CA ALA A 39 -37.13 12.38 1.88
C ALA A 39 -37.49 10.98 1.38
N ALA A 40 -38.77 10.64 1.30
CA ALA A 40 -39.23 9.37 0.73
C ALA A 40 -39.04 9.32 -0.80
N ALA A 41 -39.19 10.45 -1.50
CA ALA A 41 -38.89 10.54 -2.94
C ALA A 41 -37.38 10.46 -3.21
N VAL A 42 -36.55 11.08 -2.38
CA VAL A 42 -35.08 10.97 -2.42
C VAL A 42 -34.65 9.55 -2.06
N PHE A 43 -35.28 8.92 -1.06
CA PHE A 43 -35.03 7.53 -0.66
C PHE A 43 -35.51 6.53 -1.71
N ALA A 44 -36.63 6.80 -2.38
CA ALA A 44 -37.13 6.00 -3.50
C ALA A 44 -36.25 6.17 -4.74
N ALA A 45 -35.76 7.39 -5.03
CA ALA A 45 -34.76 7.64 -6.05
C ALA A 45 -33.45 6.89 -5.72
N TYR A 46 -32.95 7.00 -4.48
CA TYR A 46 -31.80 6.26 -3.95
C TYR A 46 -31.95 4.73 -4.07
N LYS A 47 -33.15 4.20 -3.81
CA LYS A 47 -33.46 2.76 -3.99
C LYS A 47 -33.61 2.35 -5.45
N LEU A 48 -34.04 3.26 -6.33
CA LEU A 48 -34.16 3.00 -7.77
C LEU A 48 -32.84 3.18 -8.52
N THR A 49 -31.82 3.81 -7.91
CA THR A 49 -30.49 4.05 -8.48
C THR A 49 -29.35 3.30 -7.77
N ASN A 50 -29.63 2.21 -7.02
CA ASN A 50 -28.61 1.43 -6.29
C ASN A 50 -27.72 2.23 -5.31
N GLY A 51 -28.31 3.17 -4.59
CA GLY A 51 -27.54 4.04 -3.69
C GLY A 51 -26.60 4.98 -4.45
N PHE A 52 -25.89 5.85 -3.72
CA PHE A 52 -24.98 6.81 -4.36
C PHE A 52 -23.65 6.18 -4.84
N ALA A 53 -23.48 4.85 -4.75
CA ALA A 53 -22.28 4.14 -5.19
C ALA A 53 -22.11 4.16 -6.72
N ASP A 54 -23.21 4.11 -7.46
CA ASP A 54 -23.25 4.32 -8.92
C ASP A 54 -23.45 5.81 -9.29
N LEU A 55 -23.40 6.74 -8.32
CA LEU A 55 -23.48 8.15 -8.64
C LEU A 55 -22.13 8.61 -9.23
N ARG A 56 -22.00 8.41 -10.55
CA ARG A 56 -21.06 9.17 -11.38
C ARG A 56 -21.50 10.63 -11.32
N LEU A 57 -21.07 11.33 -10.27
CA LEU A 57 -21.25 12.77 -10.19
C LEU A 57 -20.38 13.38 -11.27
N PRO A 58 -20.98 13.97 -12.32
CA PRO A 58 -20.19 14.53 -13.40
C PRO A 58 -19.36 15.67 -12.84
N VAL A 59 -18.05 15.55 -12.97
CA VAL A 59 -17.12 16.66 -12.83
C VAL A 59 -17.14 17.36 -14.19
N LYS A 60 -17.54 18.63 -14.23
CA LYS A 60 -17.50 19.37 -15.48
C LYS A 60 -16.05 19.73 -15.77
N VAL A 61 -15.45 19.07 -16.78
CA VAL A 61 -14.13 19.41 -17.30
C VAL A 61 -14.29 20.51 -18.35
N SER A 62 -13.43 21.53 -18.34
CA SER A 62 -13.39 22.48 -19.45
C SER A 62 -12.63 21.86 -20.61
N LEU A 63 -13.26 21.82 -21.78
CA LEU A 63 -12.69 21.31 -23.02
C LEU A 63 -12.11 22.42 -23.92
N ASP A 64 -12.04 23.65 -23.42
CA ASP A 64 -11.59 24.83 -24.19
C ASP A 64 -10.14 24.68 -24.69
N ASN A 65 -9.32 23.87 -24.01
CA ASN A 65 -7.95 23.55 -24.41
C ASN A 65 -7.83 22.17 -25.05
N THR A 66 -8.90 21.63 -25.62
CA THR A 66 -8.88 20.36 -26.37
C THR A 66 -9.33 20.58 -27.81
N ASN A 67 -8.63 19.93 -28.74
CA ASN A 67 -8.98 19.88 -30.15
C ASN A 67 -8.81 18.46 -30.67
N THR A 68 -9.91 17.82 -31.06
CA THR A 68 -9.95 16.47 -31.63
C THR A 68 -10.44 16.48 -33.07
N GLU A 69 -10.46 17.65 -33.72
CA GLU A 69 -10.84 17.78 -35.12
C GLU A 69 -9.63 17.53 -36.03
N PHE A 70 -9.83 16.69 -37.04
CA PHE A 70 -8.85 16.33 -38.05
C PHE A 70 -9.45 16.48 -39.45
N ASP A 71 -8.67 16.98 -40.41
CA ASP A 71 -9.10 17.12 -41.81
C ASP A 71 -8.55 15.98 -42.67
N TYR A 72 -9.42 15.03 -43.03
CA TYR A 72 -9.07 13.90 -43.89
C TYR A 72 -10.26 13.41 -44.71
N ASP A 73 -9.96 12.57 -45.71
CA ASP A 73 -10.92 11.95 -46.61
C ASP A 73 -10.43 10.53 -46.90
N LEU A 74 -11.24 9.52 -46.57
CA LEU A 74 -10.83 8.11 -46.64
C LEU A 74 -10.48 7.66 -48.06
N ASP A 75 -11.21 8.14 -49.07
CA ASP A 75 -10.91 7.85 -50.48
C ASP A 75 -9.55 8.41 -50.91
N ARG A 76 -9.23 9.63 -50.45
CA ARG A 76 -7.92 10.25 -50.66
C ARG A 76 -6.81 9.49 -49.94
N LEU A 77 -7.04 9.05 -48.70
CA LEU A 77 -6.08 8.25 -47.94
C LEU A 77 -5.81 6.89 -48.60
N ALA A 78 -6.85 6.18 -49.06
CA ALA A 78 -6.70 4.94 -49.83
C ALA A 78 -5.78 5.14 -51.05
N GLY A 79 -5.92 6.26 -51.75
CA GLY A 79 -5.08 6.62 -52.90
C GLY A 79 -3.62 6.96 -52.57
N GLN A 80 -3.28 7.17 -51.30
CA GLN A 80 -1.93 7.48 -50.83
C GLN A 80 -1.15 6.23 -50.37
N ILE A 81 -1.81 5.08 -50.20
CA ILE A 81 -1.17 3.84 -49.75
C ILE A 81 -0.17 3.34 -50.80
N VAL A 82 1.11 3.28 -50.41
CA VAL A 82 2.22 2.83 -51.26
C VAL A 82 3.00 1.68 -50.59
N PRO A 83 3.74 0.85 -51.37
CA PRO A 83 4.53 -0.27 -50.82
C PRO A 83 5.50 0.06 -49.69
N GLY A 84 5.90 1.32 -49.51
CA GLY A 84 6.80 1.74 -48.43
C GLY A 84 6.14 1.93 -47.07
N MET A 85 4.80 1.93 -46.99
CA MET A 85 4.05 2.17 -45.74
C MET A 85 3.74 0.89 -44.96
N TYR A 86 4.04 -0.29 -45.52
CA TYR A 86 3.72 -1.55 -44.89
C TYR A 86 4.72 -1.84 -43.76
N VAL A 87 4.24 -1.76 -42.52
CA VAL A 87 5.01 -2.09 -41.31
C VAL A 87 4.88 -3.57 -40.95
N GLY A 88 3.68 -4.14 -41.15
CA GLY A 88 3.42 -5.58 -40.96
C GLY A 88 3.34 -6.03 -39.50
N ASP A 89 3.20 -5.09 -38.56
CA ASP A 89 3.09 -5.38 -37.13
C ASP A 89 1.74 -6.03 -36.77
N CYS A 90 0.67 -5.66 -37.47
CA CYS A 90 -0.70 -6.14 -37.23
C CYS A 90 -1.21 -7.07 -38.34
N GLY A 91 -2.14 -7.98 -37.97
CA GLY A 91 -2.63 -9.04 -38.84
C GLY A 91 -4.15 -9.23 -38.83
N PRO A 92 -4.63 -10.41 -39.28
CA PRO A 92 -6.07 -10.67 -39.41
C PRO A 92 -6.85 -10.65 -38.09
N LEU A 93 -6.18 -10.88 -36.95
CA LEU A 93 -6.83 -10.88 -35.63
C LEU A 93 -7.21 -9.46 -35.23
N GLU A 94 -6.24 -8.55 -35.30
CA GLU A 94 -6.38 -7.13 -35.00
C GLU A 94 -7.38 -6.46 -35.94
N ALA A 95 -7.37 -6.84 -37.22
CA ALA A 95 -8.37 -6.39 -38.18
C ALA A 95 -9.79 -6.78 -37.77
N GLU A 96 -10.02 -7.99 -37.25
CA GLU A 96 -11.34 -8.41 -36.80
C GLU A 96 -11.79 -7.68 -35.54
N GLU A 97 -10.87 -7.40 -34.62
CA GLU A 97 -11.14 -6.60 -33.42
C GLU A 97 -11.60 -5.17 -33.79
N LEU A 98 -10.95 -4.55 -34.78
CA LEU A 98 -11.36 -3.24 -35.31
C LEU A 98 -12.75 -3.29 -35.94
N ARG A 99 -13.09 -4.35 -36.70
CA ARG A 99 -14.45 -4.53 -37.25
C ARG A 99 -15.51 -4.70 -36.17
N GLU A 100 -15.20 -5.45 -35.11
CA GLU A 100 -16.08 -5.58 -33.96
C GLU A 100 -16.24 -4.25 -33.21
N CYS A 101 -15.19 -3.43 -33.15
CA CYS A 101 -15.26 -2.08 -32.62
C CYS A 101 -16.13 -1.17 -33.50
N ALA A 102 -15.99 -1.24 -34.83
CA ALA A 102 -16.79 -0.47 -35.79
C ALA A 102 -18.28 -0.76 -35.66
N LYS A 103 -18.66 -2.03 -35.46
CA LYS A 103 -20.07 -2.43 -35.22
C LYS A 103 -20.67 -1.81 -33.97
N LYS A 104 -19.85 -1.49 -32.97
CA LYS A 104 -20.26 -0.91 -31.68
C LYS A 104 -20.20 0.62 -31.66
N ASN A 105 -19.45 1.24 -32.58
CA ASN A 105 -19.19 2.68 -32.62
C ASN A 105 -19.58 3.28 -33.96
N SER A 106 -20.84 3.72 -34.08
CA SER A 106 -21.37 4.24 -35.34
C SER A 106 -20.75 5.55 -35.82
N GLU A 107 -20.08 6.30 -34.93
CA GLU A 107 -19.44 7.58 -35.26
C GLU A 107 -18.13 7.41 -36.03
N TRP A 108 -17.35 6.38 -35.70
CA TRP A 108 -16.02 6.12 -36.29
C TRP A 108 -15.95 4.80 -37.06
N ALA A 109 -17.12 4.29 -37.47
CA ALA A 109 -17.23 2.96 -38.07
C ALA A 109 -16.47 2.87 -39.40
N ASP A 110 -16.53 3.92 -40.23
CA ASP A 110 -15.88 3.93 -41.54
C ASP A 110 -14.36 3.99 -41.41
N GLU A 111 -13.83 4.74 -40.44
CA GLU A 111 -12.40 4.82 -40.13
C GLU A 111 -11.86 3.51 -39.55
N LEU A 112 -12.60 2.89 -38.63
CA LEU A 112 -12.22 1.59 -38.04
C LEU A 112 -12.23 0.48 -39.09
N GLU A 113 -13.22 0.45 -39.99
CA GLU A 113 -13.25 -0.48 -41.12
C GLU A 113 -12.11 -0.19 -42.10
N PHE A 114 -11.81 1.07 -42.40
CA PHE A 114 -10.66 1.43 -43.23
C PHE A 114 -9.34 0.90 -42.63
N MET A 115 -9.13 1.09 -41.33
CA MET A 115 -7.96 0.55 -40.63
C MET A 115 -7.91 -0.98 -40.71
N ALA A 116 -9.05 -1.67 -40.54
CA ALA A 116 -9.14 -3.12 -40.64
C ALA A 116 -8.88 -3.67 -42.05
N GLU A 117 -9.32 -2.96 -43.09
CA GLU A 117 -9.07 -3.30 -44.49
C GLU A 117 -7.59 -3.10 -44.87
N HIS A 118 -6.94 -2.11 -44.27
CA HIS A 118 -5.55 -1.75 -44.54
C HIS A 118 -4.59 -2.09 -43.38
N ILE A 119 -4.92 -3.09 -42.57
CA ILE A 119 -4.25 -3.38 -41.28
C ILE A 119 -2.71 -3.43 -41.31
N SER A 120 -2.12 -3.82 -42.44
CA SER A 120 -0.68 -3.99 -42.59
C SER A 120 0.13 -2.69 -42.67
N ILE A 121 -0.50 -1.53 -42.81
CA ILE A 121 0.16 -0.21 -42.71
C ILE A 121 0.15 0.36 -41.29
N TYR A 122 -0.56 -0.27 -40.36
CA TYR A 122 -0.73 0.21 -38.99
C TYR A 122 0.18 -0.53 -38.01
N THR A 123 0.75 0.23 -37.07
CA THR A 123 1.51 -0.31 -35.93
C THR A 123 0.56 -0.83 -34.86
N GLU A 124 1.07 -1.67 -33.94
CA GLU A 124 0.29 -2.12 -32.79
C GLU A 124 -0.26 -0.96 -31.94
N ASP A 125 0.52 0.10 -31.76
CA ASP A 125 0.12 1.26 -30.96
C ASP A 125 -1.08 1.99 -31.58
N ALA A 126 -1.13 2.11 -32.91
CA ALA A 126 -2.25 2.72 -33.62
C ALA A 126 -3.53 1.89 -33.41
N VAL A 127 -3.44 0.56 -33.59
CA VAL A 127 -4.58 -0.33 -33.40
C VAL A 127 -5.07 -0.32 -31.95
N LYS A 128 -4.16 -0.48 -30.97
CA LYS A 128 -4.50 -0.43 -29.54
C LYS A 128 -5.17 0.89 -29.18
N THR A 129 -4.69 2.01 -29.71
CA THR A 129 -5.26 3.34 -29.47
C THR A 129 -6.70 3.45 -29.97
N ALA A 130 -6.98 2.97 -31.20
CA ALA A 130 -8.33 2.96 -31.76
C ALA A 130 -9.29 2.04 -31.00
N LEU A 131 -8.81 0.90 -30.50
CA LEU A 131 -9.63 -0.07 -29.75
C LEU A 131 -9.93 0.39 -28.32
N LEU A 132 -8.99 1.07 -27.65
CA LEU A 132 -9.14 1.53 -26.27
C LEU A 132 -9.97 2.81 -26.14
N GLY A 133 -10.07 3.62 -27.19
CA GLY A 133 -10.86 4.85 -27.21
C GLY A 133 -11.26 5.20 -28.64
N PRO A 134 -12.48 4.83 -29.09
CA PRO A 134 -12.95 5.09 -30.45
C PRO A 134 -12.87 6.56 -30.87
N GLU A 135 -12.98 7.49 -29.92
CA GLU A 135 -12.79 8.93 -30.14
C GLU A 135 -11.38 9.32 -30.62
N LYS A 136 -10.40 8.42 -30.47
CA LYS A 136 -9.00 8.59 -30.89
C LYS A 136 -8.74 8.01 -32.28
N THR A 137 -9.74 7.35 -32.87
CA THR A 137 -9.63 6.71 -34.19
C THR A 137 -9.09 7.66 -35.26
N PRO A 138 -9.49 8.96 -35.33
CA PRO A 138 -8.92 9.89 -36.32
C PRO A 138 -7.39 10.02 -36.24
N PHE A 139 -6.83 10.10 -35.03
CA PHE A 139 -5.38 10.17 -34.83
C PHE A 139 -4.71 8.84 -35.21
N ALA A 140 -5.24 7.72 -34.72
CA ALA A 140 -4.72 6.39 -35.02
C ALA A 140 -4.77 6.04 -36.52
N LEU A 141 -5.83 6.48 -37.21
CA LEU A 141 -5.99 6.36 -38.67
C LEU A 141 -4.87 7.12 -39.40
N LEU A 142 -4.59 8.35 -38.97
CA LEU A 142 -3.65 9.26 -39.63
C LEU A 142 -2.19 8.98 -39.31
N SER A 143 -1.88 8.23 -38.24
CA SER A 143 -0.51 7.92 -37.85
C SER A 143 0.27 7.13 -38.92
N ALA A 144 -0.41 6.36 -39.78
CA ALA A 144 0.22 5.68 -40.91
C ALA A 144 0.57 6.61 -42.08
N PHE A 145 0.02 7.82 -42.11
CA PHE A 145 0.17 8.81 -43.20
C PHE A 145 0.99 10.04 -42.78
N CYS A 146 1.41 10.09 -41.52
CA CYS A 146 2.19 11.18 -40.96
C CYS A 146 3.53 10.64 -40.45
N GLU A 147 4.53 11.51 -40.41
CA GLU A 147 5.80 11.25 -39.75
C GLU A 147 5.88 12.09 -38.48
N PRO A 148 6.57 11.63 -37.43
CA PRO A 148 6.83 12.44 -36.24
C PRO A 148 7.42 13.80 -36.63
N ASN A 149 6.87 14.87 -36.07
CA ASN A 149 7.23 16.24 -36.41
C ASN A 149 7.41 17.11 -35.15
N SER A 150 7.52 18.42 -35.31
CA SER A 150 7.66 19.38 -34.19
C SER A 150 6.39 20.23 -33.99
N SER A 151 5.21 19.66 -34.25
CA SER A 151 3.92 20.36 -34.09
C SER A 151 3.64 20.75 -32.64
N GLY A 152 2.84 21.79 -32.43
CA GLY A 152 2.28 22.11 -31.11
C GLY A 152 3.21 22.82 -30.12
N LEU A 153 4.45 23.16 -30.48
CA LEU A 153 5.33 23.96 -29.63
C LEU A 153 4.74 25.34 -29.31
N ASP A 154 4.15 25.99 -30.31
CA ASP A 154 3.50 27.32 -30.19
C ASP A 154 1.98 27.22 -30.03
N ALA A 155 1.46 26.08 -29.53
CA ALA A 155 0.03 25.90 -29.36
C ALA A 155 -0.54 26.88 -28.31
N GLU A 156 -1.61 27.60 -28.66
CA GLU A 156 -2.28 28.50 -27.72
C GLU A 156 -3.05 27.69 -26.67
N ILE A 157 -2.69 27.88 -25.40
CA ILE A 157 -3.37 27.33 -24.23
C ILE A 157 -3.88 28.52 -23.39
N SER A 158 -5.10 28.41 -22.87
CA SER A 158 -5.70 29.43 -22.00
C SER A 158 -6.06 28.83 -20.65
N VAL A 159 -5.73 29.52 -19.56
CA VAL A 159 -6.07 29.08 -18.21
C VAL A 159 -6.48 30.29 -17.38
N ASP A 160 -7.56 30.15 -16.61
CA ASP A 160 -7.94 31.15 -15.61
C ASP A 160 -6.98 31.08 -14.41
N GLU A 161 -6.76 32.22 -13.74
CA GLU A 161 -5.86 32.29 -12.59
C GLU A 161 -6.28 31.34 -11.47
N GLY A 162 -5.39 30.41 -11.09
CA GLY A 162 -5.64 29.40 -10.06
C GLY A 162 -6.35 28.13 -10.54
N GLU A 163 -6.62 27.99 -11.84
CA GLU A 163 -7.17 26.77 -12.44
C GLU A 163 -6.08 25.93 -13.12
N ILE A 164 -6.39 24.67 -13.39
CA ILE A 164 -5.49 23.72 -14.06
C ILE A 164 -6.12 23.36 -15.40
N PRO A 165 -5.43 23.58 -16.55
CA PRO A 165 -6.00 23.27 -17.85
C PRO A 165 -6.06 21.75 -18.03
N TYR A 166 -7.15 21.26 -18.61
CA TYR A 166 -7.21 19.89 -19.09
C TYR A 166 -6.60 19.80 -20.49
N LEU A 167 -5.65 18.89 -20.68
CA LEU A 167 -4.92 18.68 -21.94
C LEU A 167 -4.95 17.20 -22.33
N LEU A 168 -5.20 16.94 -23.62
CA LEU A 168 -5.20 15.59 -24.19
C LEU A 168 -3.88 15.30 -24.88
N GLN A 169 -3.31 14.11 -24.68
CA GLN A 169 -2.08 13.73 -25.38
C GLN A 169 -2.31 13.55 -26.89
N TYR A 170 -3.53 13.22 -27.31
CA TYR A 170 -3.93 13.02 -28.71
C TYR A 170 -4.59 14.25 -29.37
N ASP A 171 -4.41 15.44 -28.79
CA ASP A 171 -4.90 16.70 -29.39
C ASP A 171 -4.30 16.95 -30.77
N SER A 172 -5.11 17.39 -31.73
CA SER A 172 -4.70 17.58 -33.13
C SER A 172 -3.55 18.58 -33.30
N ARG A 173 -3.35 19.49 -32.33
CA ARG A 173 -2.26 20.49 -32.35
C ARG A 173 -0.87 19.89 -32.12
N TRP A 174 -0.74 18.77 -31.40
CA TRP A 174 0.55 18.18 -31.02
C TRP A 174 0.62 16.66 -31.08
N CYS A 175 -0.47 15.92 -31.37
CA CYS A 175 -0.46 14.47 -31.35
C CYS A 175 0.57 13.82 -32.28
N PHE A 176 0.94 14.49 -33.38
CA PHE A 176 1.99 14.04 -34.31
C PHE A 176 3.40 14.56 -33.95
N HIS A 177 3.53 15.32 -32.88
CA HIS A 177 4.85 15.72 -32.37
C HIS A 177 5.64 14.46 -31.96
N GLY A 178 6.93 14.45 -32.25
CA GLY A 178 7.80 13.32 -31.92
C GLY A 178 8.11 13.28 -30.43
N TYR A 179 8.01 12.10 -29.82
CA TYR A 179 8.50 11.88 -28.46
C TYR A 179 9.21 10.53 -28.41
N GLY A 180 10.54 10.58 -28.34
CA GLY A 180 11.40 9.43 -28.52
C GLY A 180 11.29 8.84 -29.93
N SER A 181 10.94 7.56 -30.02
CA SER A 181 10.79 6.85 -31.31
C SER A 181 9.36 6.80 -31.83
N SER A 182 8.42 7.53 -31.21
CA SER A 182 6.99 7.45 -31.50
C SER A 182 6.31 8.83 -31.52
N PHE A 183 5.00 8.83 -31.74
CA PHE A 183 4.16 10.02 -31.65
C PHE A 183 3.73 10.28 -30.21
N MET A 184 3.66 11.56 -29.84
CA MET A 184 3.14 11.97 -28.54
C MET A 184 1.75 11.40 -28.24
N GLY A 185 0.87 11.31 -29.25
CA GLY A 185 -0.48 10.77 -29.06
C GLY A 185 -0.51 9.33 -28.55
N PHE A 186 0.58 8.55 -28.69
CA PHE A 186 0.71 7.20 -28.14
C PHE A 186 1.40 7.19 -26.77
N THR A 187 2.51 7.91 -26.60
CA THR A 187 3.46 7.65 -25.50
C THR A 187 3.64 8.82 -24.51
N ALA A 188 3.05 9.98 -24.74
CA ALA A 188 3.34 11.20 -23.97
C ALA A 188 2.39 11.45 -22.79
N CYS A 189 1.84 10.40 -22.16
CA CYS A 189 0.97 10.57 -20.98
C CYS A 189 1.70 11.29 -19.83
N GLY A 190 3.00 11.02 -19.64
CA GLY A 190 3.83 11.70 -18.63
C GLY A 190 4.08 13.18 -18.91
N PRO A 191 4.67 13.57 -20.06
CA PRO A 191 4.84 14.97 -20.45
C PRO A 191 3.54 15.77 -20.45
N THR A 192 2.43 15.15 -20.85
CA THR A 192 1.11 15.81 -20.82
C THR A 192 0.65 16.06 -19.38
N CYS A 193 0.85 15.11 -18.46
CA CYS A 193 0.58 15.32 -17.02
C CYS A 193 1.46 16.42 -16.42
N LEU A 194 2.76 16.42 -16.70
CA LEU A 194 3.67 17.45 -16.21
C LEU A 194 3.34 18.83 -16.79
N SER A 195 2.96 18.92 -18.07
CA SER A 195 2.48 20.16 -18.70
C SER A 195 1.26 20.74 -17.99
N MET A 196 0.24 19.90 -17.70
CA MET A 196 -0.93 20.35 -16.93
C MET A 196 -0.54 20.87 -15.54
N ALA A 197 0.36 20.16 -14.84
CA ALA A 197 0.84 20.58 -13.51
C ALA A 197 1.63 21.90 -13.57
N LEU A 198 2.51 22.05 -14.56
CA LEU A 198 3.33 23.23 -14.76
C LEU A 198 2.48 24.47 -15.02
N ILE A 199 1.52 24.38 -15.95
CA ILE A 199 0.63 25.50 -16.25
C ILE A 199 -0.23 25.82 -15.04
N GLY A 200 -0.74 24.80 -14.33
CA GLY A 200 -1.55 24.99 -13.12
C GLY A 200 -0.82 25.69 -11.97
N LEU A 201 0.45 25.33 -11.72
CA LEU A 201 1.23 25.88 -10.60
C LEU A 201 1.88 27.22 -10.94
N THR A 202 2.29 27.43 -12.20
CA THR A 202 3.06 28.63 -12.60
C THR A 202 2.24 29.68 -13.34
N GLY A 203 1.09 29.30 -13.90
CA GLY A 203 0.32 30.11 -14.84
C GLY A 203 1.00 30.30 -16.21
N ASN A 204 2.15 29.69 -16.45
CA ASN A 204 2.89 29.85 -17.70
C ASN A 204 2.37 28.89 -18.77
N THR A 205 1.58 29.42 -19.71
CA THR A 205 0.97 28.66 -20.81
C THR A 205 1.95 28.24 -21.91
N ASP A 206 3.20 28.69 -21.87
CA ASP A 206 4.24 28.28 -22.83
C ASP A 206 4.71 26.83 -22.59
N TYR A 207 4.38 26.24 -21.43
CA TYR A 207 4.67 24.83 -21.12
C TYR A 207 3.71 23.87 -21.81
N THR A 208 3.61 23.95 -23.15
CA THR A 208 2.80 23.05 -23.97
C THR A 208 3.27 21.59 -23.80
N PRO A 209 2.40 20.58 -24.02
CA PRO A 209 2.82 19.19 -23.94
C PRO A 209 4.00 18.87 -24.86
N ALA A 210 4.03 19.46 -26.06
CA ALA A 210 5.13 19.34 -27.02
C ALA A 210 6.44 19.89 -26.46
N TYR A 211 6.41 21.08 -25.85
CA TYR A 211 7.60 21.67 -25.24
C TYR A 211 8.13 20.80 -24.08
N VAL A 212 7.23 20.30 -23.23
CA VAL A 212 7.63 19.42 -22.11
C VAL A 212 8.18 18.08 -22.61
N ALA A 213 7.65 17.53 -23.71
CA ALA A 213 8.16 16.32 -24.34
C ALA A 213 9.60 16.49 -24.88
N ASP A 214 9.87 17.59 -25.60
CA ASP A 214 11.21 17.93 -26.09
C ASP A 214 12.23 18.04 -24.94
N ARG A 215 11.83 18.70 -23.85
CA ARG A 215 12.67 18.83 -22.64
C ARG A 215 12.91 17.48 -21.96
N ALA A 216 11.85 16.69 -21.79
CA ALA A 216 11.93 15.36 -21.18
C ALA A 216 12.85 14.43 -21.98
N GLU A 217 12.76 14.44 -23.31
CA GLU A 217 13.64 13.65 -24.16
C GLU A 217 15.10 14.13 -24.10
N ALA A 218 15.32 15.44 -24.17
CA ALA A 218 16.67 16.03 -24.08
C ALA A 218 17.38 15.75 -22.75
N ALA A 219 16.61 15.64 -21.66
CA ALA A 219 17.09 15.31 -20.31
C ALA A 219 17.19 13.79 -20.04
N GLY A 220 16.80 12.95 -21.01
CA GLY A 220 16.92 11.49 -20.89
C GLY A 220 15.77 10.81 -20.14
N HIS A 221 14.62 11.48 -19.99
CA HIS A 221 13.43 10.92 -19.33
C HIS A 221 12.49 10.16 -20.29
N TYR A 222 12.97 9.76 -21.46
CA TYR A 222 12.27 8.84 -22.37
C TYR A 222 12.90 7.44 -22.30
N VAL A 223 12.06 6.42 -22.16
CA VAL A 223 12.44 5.01 -22.14
C VAL A 223 11.89 4.34 -23.41
N PRO A 224 12.77 3.85 -24.32
CA PRO A 224 12.34 3.16 -25.52
C PRO A 224 11.40 1.98 -25.21
N GLY A 225 10.21 1.97 -25.82
CA GLY A 225 9.21 0.91 -25.64
C GLY A 225 8.40 0.97 -24.34
N ALA A 226 8.71 1.89 -23.40
CA ALA A 226 7.97 2.07 -22.16
C ALA A 226 7.37 3.50 -22.00
N GLY A 227 7.84 4.47 -22.79
CA GLY A 227 7.34 5.85 -22.76
C GLY A 227 8.16 6.72 -21.83
N THR A 228 7.56 7.23 -20.76
CA THR A 228 8.17 8.24 -19.87
C THR A 228 8.79 7.64 -18.61
N ALA A 229 10.01 8.06 -18.26
CA ALA A 229 10.69 7.67 -17.03
C ALA A 229 10.11 8.39 -15.80
N TRP A 230 10.12 7.71 -14.66
CA TRP A 230 9.66 8.26 -13.37
C TRP A 230 10.46 9.49 -12.92
N SER A 231 11.75 9.56 -13.28
CA SER A 231 12.61 10.71 -12.98
C SER A 231 12.12 12.02 -13.60
N LEU A 232 11.19 11.99 -14.56
CA LEU A 232 10.54 13.20 -15.07
C LEU A 232 9.83 13.98 -13.96
N PHE A 233 9.23 13.30 -12.98
CA PHE A 233 8.45 13.95 -11.93
C PHE A 233 9.27 14.37 -10.71
N THR A 234 10.58 14.14 -10.72
CA THR A 234 11.52 14.62 -9.70
C THR A 234 12.56 15.55 -10.33
N GLU A 235 13.55 14.99 -11.02
CA GLU A 235 14.63 15.71 -11.70
C GLU A 235 14.10 16.57 -12.86
N GLY A 236 13.24 15.98 -13.70
CA GLY A 236 12.66 16.68 -14.85
C GLY A 236 11.78 17.86 -14.42
N ALA A 237 10.98 17.71 -13.37
CA ALA A 237 10.15 18.76 -12.81
C ALA A 237 10.99 19.92 -12.23
N ALA A 238 12.15 19.61 -11.64
CA ALA A 238 13.08 20.59 -11.11
C ALA A 238 13.65 21.53 -12.18
N GLU A 239 13.82 21.07 -13.42
CA GLU A 239 14.27 21.92 -14.53
C GLU A 239 13.31 23.09 -14.82
N PHE A 240 12.04 22.92 -14.48
CA PHE A 240 11.00 23.93 -14.66
C PHE A 240 10.72 24.74 -13.38
N GLY A 241 11.52 24.55 -12.33
CA GLY A 241 11.36 25.24 -11.04
C GLY A 241 10.27 24.65 -10.15
N LEU A 242 9.81 23.43 -10.41
CA LEU A 242 8.96 22.68 -9.49
C LEU A 242 9.80 21.82 -8.54
N ARG A 243 9.28 21.59 -7.33
CA ARG A 243 9.74 20.53 -6.45
C ARG A 243 8.85 19.31 -6.67
N GLY A 244 9.44 18.21 -7.08
CA GLY A 244 8.77 16.94 -7.27
C GLY A 244 9.27 15.91 -6.27
N GLU A 245 8.35 15.31 -5.50
CA GLU A 245 8.67 14.34 -4.45
C GLU A 245 7.81 13.09 -4.60
N ALA A 246 8.45 11.92 -4.55
CA ALA A 246 7.73 10.67 -4.41
C ALA A 246 6.97 10.67 -3.08
N ILE A 247 5.68 10.33 -3.10
CA ILE A 247 4.83 10.29 -1.91
C ILE A 247 4.14 8.93 -1.80
N SER A 248 3.68 8.58 -0.61
CA SER A 248 2.91 7.36 -0.42
C SER A 248 1.50 7.50 -1.01
N ALA A 249 0.87 6.38 -1.34
CA ALA A 249 -0.49 6.35 -1.88
C ALA A 249 -1.59 6.74 -0.88
N GLY A 250 -1.27 7.18 0.36
CA GLY A 250 -2.23 7.39 1.45
C GLY A 250 -3.33 8.42 1.19
N ARG A 251 -4.61 8.07 1.44
CA ARG A 251 -5.80 8.93 1.20
C ARG A 251 -5.66 10.32 1.83
N ARG A 252 -5.14 10.38 3.05
CA ARG A 252 -5.00 11.63 3.82
C ARG A 252 -3.83 12.46 3.34
N GLU A 253 -2.69 11.85 3.04
CA GLU A 253 -1.55 12.54 2.45
C GLU A 253 -1.93 13.16 1.10
N LEU A 254 -2.57 12.37 0.22
CA LEU A 254 -3.07 12.83 -1.06
C LEU A 254 -4.07 14.00 -0.89
N SER A 255 -5.04 13.87 0.00
CA SER A 255 -6.02 14.95 0.24
C SER A 255 -5.36 16.21 0.83
N ARG A 256 -4.44 16.05 1.78
CA ARG A 256 -3.72 17.16 2.42
C ARG A 256 -2.85 17.93 1.42
N LEU A 257 -2.09 17.21 0.60
CA LEU A 257 -1.23 17.82 -0.42
C LEU A 257 -2.06 18.60 -1.44
N LEU A 258 -3.19 18.04 -1.88
CA LEU A 258 -4.13 18.72 -2.77
C LEU A 258 -4.78 19.95 -2.11
N ASP A 259 -5.11 19.88 -0.82
CA ASP A 259 -5.66 21.01 -0.04
C ASP A 259 -4.61 22.12 0.20
N GLU A 260 -3.33 21.77 0.28
CA GLU A 260 -2.19 22.70 0.39
C GLU A 260 -1.79 23.32 -0.95
N GLY A 261 -2.44 22.91 -2.06
CA GLY A 261 -2.22 23.46 -3.40
C GLY A 261 -1.17 22.72 -4.22
N SER A 262 -0.68 21.57 -3.76
CA SER A 262 0.13 20.67 -4.60
C SER A 262 -0.73 19.99 -5.65
N ILE A 263 -0.11 19.60 -6.75
CA ILE A 263 -0.72 18.74 -7.78
C ILE A 263 -0.02 17.39 -7.72
N VAL A 264 -0.75 16.29 -7.88
CA VAL A 264 -0.18 14.95 -7.78
C VAL A 264 -0.21 14.24 -9.14
N VAL A 265 0.91 13.65 -9.54
CA VAL A 265 0.96 12.73 -10.68
C VAL A 265 0.94 11.30 -10.15
N ALA A 266 0.15 10.43 -10.75
CA ALA A 266 0.07 9.02 -10.41
C ALA A 266 0.49 8.13 -11.59
N SER A 267 1.40 7.19 -11.33
CA SER A 267 1.67 6.04 -12.20
C SER A 267 0.65 4.96 -11.89
N MET A 268 -0.04 4.47 -12.92
CA MET A 268 -1.14 3.51 -12.78
C MET A 268 -0.73 2.14 -13.31
N LEU A 269 -0.92 1.10 -12.49
CA LEU A 269 -0.93 -0.32 -12.86
C LEU A 269 -2.15 -0.66 -13.74
N PRO A 270 -2.19 -1.86 -14.36
CA PRO A 270 -3.37 -2.30 -15.10
C PRO A 270 -4.67 -2.25 -14.29
N GLY A 271 -5.72 -1.67 -14.89
CA GLY A 271 -7.04 -1.48 -14.30
C GLY A 271 -7.93 -0.55 -15.15
N ASP A 272 -8.66 0.36 -14.52
CA ASP A 272 -9.62 1.27 -15.15
C ASP A 272 -8.99 2.28 -16.12
N PHE A 273 -7.73 2.66 -15.87
CA PHE A 273 -7.03 3.69 -16.65
C PHE A 273 -6.21 3.12 -17.81
N THR A 274 -5.71 1.89 -17.67
CA THR A 274 -4.74 1.30 -18.59
C THR A 274 -4.71 -0.23 -18.47
N THR A 275 -4.15 -0.92 -19.46
CA THR A 275 -3.92 -2.38 -19.42
C THR A 275 -2.46 -2.76 -19.19
N SER A 276 -1.54 -1.79 -19.15
CA SER A 276 -0.10 -2.02 -18.94
C SER A 276 0.50 -1.03 -17.94
N GLY A 277 0.45 0.26 -18.27
CA GLY A 277 0.93 1.36 -17.44
C GLY A 277 0.43 2.69 -17.99
N HIS A 278 0.22 3.71 -17.15
CA HIS A 278 -0.24 5.03 -17.58
C HIS A 278 -0.03 6.11 -16.52
N PHE A 279 0.18 7.36 -16.93
CA PHE A 279 0.23 8.50 -16.01
C PHE A 279 -1.07 9.30 -16.04
N ILE A 280 -1.58 9.63 -14.86
CA ILE A 280 -2.72 10.52 -14.66
C ILE A 280 -2.36 11.64 -13.69
N LEU A 281 -3.13 12.72 -13.74
CA LEU A 281 -2.99 13.85 -12.82
C LEU A 281 -4.16 13.87 -11.83
N ILE A 282 -3.85 13.90 -10.55
CA ILE A 282 -4.82 14.13 -9.47
C ILE A 282 -4.65 15.57 -9.02
N TYR A 283 -5.71 16.36 -9.16
CA TYR A 283 -5.62 17.82 -9.04
C TYR A 283 -6.57 18.42 -8.01
N GLY A 284 -7.37 17.58 -7.37
CA GLY A 284 -8.21 18.03 -6.26
C GLY A 284 -8.92 16.87 -5.60
N SER A 285 -9.45 17.13 -4.41
CA SER A 285 -10.26 16.17 -3.68
C SER A 285 -11.54 16.83 -3.17
N ASN A 286 -12.55 16.02 -2.85
CA ASN A 286 -13.68 16.44 -2.04
C ASN A 286 -14.18 15.26 -1.20
N LEU A 287 -15.21 15.50 -0.37
CA LEU A 287 -15.81 14.48 0.52
C LEU A 287 -16.26 13.18 -0.17
N LEU A 288 -16.42 13.17 -1.48
CA LEU A 288 -16.89 12.04 -2.28
C LEU A 288 -15.79 11.35 -3.10
N GLY A 289 -14.57 11.91 -3.15
CA GLY A 289 -13.45 11.34 -3.92
C GLY A 289 -12.51 12.37 -4.53
N PHE A 290 -11.63 11.90 -5.41
CA PHE A 290 -10.59 12.65 -6.11
C PHE A 290 -11.02 13.06 -7.51
N LYS A 291 -10.59 14.25 -7.92
CA LYS A 291 -10.71 14.74 -9.29
C LYS A 291 -9.44 14.39 -10.05
N VAL A 292 -9.62 13.77 -11.21
CA VAL A 292 -8.53 13.25 -12.03
C VAL A 292 -8.60 13.88 -13.42
N TYR A 293 -7.46 14.26 -13.96
CA TYR A 293 -7.26 14.46 -15.39
C TYR A 293 -6.46 13.29 -15.94
N ASP A 294 -7.13 12.49 -16.75
CA ASP A 294 -6.51 11.47 -17.56
C ASP A 294 -6.20 12.07 -18.95
N PRO A 295 -4.91 12.22 -19.32
CA PRO A 295 -4.52 12.78 -20.62
C PRO A 295 -4.95 11.93 -21.82
N ASN A 296 -5.43 10.71 -21.56
CA ASN A 296 -5.87 9.75 -22.55
C ASN A 296 -7.39 9.47 -22.51
N SER A 297 -8.19 10.18 -21.70
CA SER A 297 -9.65 10.01 -21.69
C SER A 297 -10.42 11.17 -21.08
N ILE A 298 -11.27 11.81 -21.90
CA ILE A 298 -12.24 12.82 -21.44
C ILE A 298 -13.22 12.18 -20.46
N GLU A 299 -13.77 11.02 -20.81
CA GLU A 299 -14.80 10.34 -20.03
C GLU A 299 -14.32 9.98 -18.61
N ARG A 300 -13.06 9.54 -18.46
CA ARG A 300 -12.48 9.27 -17.13
C ARG A 300 -12.18 10.54 -16.35
N SER A 301 -11.90 11.64 -17.04
CA SER A 301 -11.64 12.95 -16.44
C SER A 301 -12.90 13.67 -15.96
N GLU A 302 -14.06 13.39 -16.57
CA GLU A 302 -15.37 13.92 -16.16
C GLU A 302 -15.99 13.20 -14.95
N ARG A 303 -15.22 12.33 -14.28
CA ARG A 303 -15.67 11.52 -13.15
C ARG A 303 -14.89 11.83 -11.90
N LEU A 304 -15.57 11.64 -10.76
CA LEU A 304 -14.93 11.62 -9.45
C LEU A 304 -14.52 10.18 -9.11
N TRP A 305 -13.30 10.00 -8.63
CA TRP A 305 -12.72 8.70 -8.32
C TRP A 305 -12.67 8.48 -6.82
N SER A 306 -13.29 7.41 -6.34
CA SER A 306 -13.14 7.04 -4.93
C SER A 306 -11.70 6.59 -4.67
N TYR A 307 -11.19 6.83 -3.48
CA TYR A 307 -9.86 6.34 -3.11
C TYR A 307 -9.76 4.81 -3.25
N ASP A 308 -10.80 4.07 -2.86
CA ASP A 308 -10.79 2.61 -2.85
C ASP A 308 -10.77 2.02 -4.27
N THR A 309 -11.24 2.79 -5.25
CA THR A 309 -11.11 2.45 -6.68
C THR A 309 -9.73 2.84 -7.22
N LEU A 310 -9.20 4.00 -6.81
CA LEU A 310 -7.97 4.55 -7.34
C LEU A 310 -6.72 3.88 -6.76
N ALA A 311 -6.66 3.69 -5.44
CA ALA A 311 -5.48 3.24 -4.70
C ALA A 311 -4.92 1.87 -5.10
N PRO A 312 -5.74 0.82 -5.34
CA PRO A 312 -5.22 -0.50 -5.74
C PRO A 312 -4.48 -0.49 -7.08
N GLN A 313 -4.69 0.55 -7.89
CA GLN A 313 -4.14 0.69 -9.23
C GLN A 313 -2.99 1.70 -9.25
N ILE A 314 -2.65 2.35 -8.13
CA ILE A 314 -1.51 3.29 -8.06
C ILE A 314 -0.24 2.47 -7.85
N ALA A 315 0.69 2.56 -8.81
CA ALA A 315 2.04 2.04 -8.68
C ALA A 315 2.93 2.99 -7.86
N GLN A 316 2.81 4.29 -8.13
CA GLN A 316 3.60 5.34 -7.48
C GLN A 316 2.94 6.71 -7.63
N LEU A 317 3.16 7.59 -6.66
CA LEU A 317 2.71 8.99 -6.69
C LEU A 317 3.88 9.97 -6.60
N TRP A 318 3.72 11.15 -7.21
CA TRP A 318 4.60 12.29 -7.01
C TRP A 318 3.80 13.55 -6.70
N SER A 319 4.14 14.23 -5.61
CA SER A 319 3.63 15.57 -5.35
C SER A 319 4.49 16.61 -6.07
N LEU A 320 3.83 17.55 -6.74
CA LEU A 320 4.43 18.66 -7.45
C LEU A 320 4.00 19.97 -6.80
N SER A 321 4.97 20.81 -6.46
CA SER A 321 4.75 22.14 -5.88
C SER A 321 5.76 23.16 -6.42
N LEU A 322 5.52 24.46 -6.24
CA LEU A 322 6.51 25.48 -6.57
C LEU A 322 7.71 25.39 -5.63
N ALA A 323 8.94 25.38 -6.16
CA ALA A 323 10.13 25.49 -5.33
C ALA A 323 10.16 26.89 -4.68
N SER A 324 10.06 26.99 -3.35
CA SER A 324 10.01 28.26 -2.63
C SER A 324 11.31 29.06 -2.82
N GLY A 325 11.23 30.23 -3.47
CA GLY A 325 12.37 31.13 -3.65
C GLY A 325 12.58 32.10 -2.48
N GLN A 326 13.84 32.28 -2.07
CA GLN A 326 14.36 33.38 -1.24
C GLN A 326 13.38 34.05 -0.26
N ILE A 327 13.15 33.47 0.94
CA ILE A 327 12.97 34.25 2.18
C ILE A 327 13.59 33.46 3.35
N ASP A 328 14.47 34.18 4.03
CA ASP A 328 15.22 33.93 5.26
C ASP A 328 14.36 33.40 6.43
N SER A 329 14.70 32.22 6.97
CA SER A 329 14.47 31.90 8.39
C SER A 329 15.30 30.67 8.80
N GLY A 330 16.28 30.92 9.67
CA GLY A 330 17.26 29.94 10.15
C GLY A 330 16.65 28.66 10.72
N GLY A 331 17.12 27.53 10.19
CA GLY A 331 17.12 26.23 10.84
C GLY A 331 18.43 26.04 11.60
N THR A 332 18.34 25.58 12.84
CA THR A 332 19.47 25.29 13.71
C THR A 332 20.20 24.02 13.27
N ALA A 333 21.53 24.12 13.08
CA ALA A 333 22.44 23.02 12.80
C ALA A 333 22.38 21.90 13.89
N PRO A 334 22.67 20.63 13.53
CA PRO A 334 22.86 19.57 14.51
C PRO A 334 24.06 19.86 15.42
N ALA A 335 23.96 19.43 16.67
CA ALA A 335 24.96 19.71 17.70
C ALA A 335 26.29 19.01 17.40
N ASP A 336 27.36 19.79 17.51
CA ASP A 336 28.78 19.47 17.40
C ASP A 336 29.16 18.30 18.35
N SER A 337 29.17 17.06 17.85
CA SER A 337 29.50 15.87 18.65
C SER A 337 30.48 14.89 18.00
N GLY A 338 31.07 15.21 16.84
CA GLY A 338 32.12 14.39 16.22
C GLY A 338 33.51 14.82 16.68
N GLU A 339 34.36 13.89 17.11
CA GLU A 339 35.78 14.19 17.35
C GLU A 339 36.58 13.99 16.06
N ALA A 340 37.56 14.87 15.81
CA ALA A 340 38.43 14.76 14.63
C ALA A 340 39.17 13.40 14.64
N GLY A 341 38.96 12.59 13.60
CA GLY A 341 39.46 11.22 13.49
C GLY A 341 38.40 10.13 13.49
N ASP A 342 37.14 10.45 13.77
CA ASP A 342 36.01 9.51 13.71
C ASP A 342 35.67 9.07 12.28
N ILE A 343 35.15 7.85 12.12
CA ILE A 343 34.74 7.30 10.82
C ILE A 343 33.25 7.56 10.60
N TYR A 344 32.93 8.18 9.47
CA TYR A 344 31.58 8.48 9.01
C TYR A 344 31.27 7.74 7.71
N LEU A 345 30.00 7.44 7.49
CA LEU A 345 29.47 6.81 6.28
C LEU A 345 28.71 7.85 5.47
N ALA A 346 28.79 7.78 4.14
CA ALA A 346 27.92 8.57 3.27
C ALA A 346 26.47 8.05 3.36
N ASP A 347 25.60 8.86 3.95
CA ASP A 347 24.16 8.62 4.06
C ASP A 347 23.45 9.37 2.92
N CYS A 348 23.29 8.68 1.80
CA CYS A 348 22.75 9.20 0.55
C CYS A 348 22.18 8.04 -0.28
N GLU A 349 21.50 8.31 -1.40
CA GLU A 349 20.94 7.22 -2.22
C GLU A 349 21.94 6.54 -3.16
N GLU A 350 22.94 7.27 -3.68
CA GLU A 350 23.92 6.69 -4.59
C GLU A 350 25.35 7.17 -4.30
N PHE A 351 25.58 8.48 -4.24
CA PHE A 351 26.86 9.07 -3.81
C PHE A 351 26.69 10.52 -3.33
N ILE A 352 27.63 10.98 -2.51
CA ILE A 352 27.83 12.40 -2.22
C ILE A 352 29.07 12.94 -2.95
N THR A 353 29.13 14.25 -3.18
CA THR A 353 30.28 14.88 -3.86
C THR A 353 31.29 15.43 -2.84
N LEU A 354 32.57 15.07 -3.00
CA LEU A 354 33.69 15.67 -2.28
C LEU A 354 34.20 16.88 -3.08
N ARG A 355 34.25 18.06 -2.47
CA ARG A 355 34.53 19.34 -3.16
C ARG A 355 35.78 20.05 -2.62
N GLU A 356 36.37 20.92 -3.44
CA GLU A 356 37.56 21.70 -3.05
C GLU A 356 37.27 22.76 -1.97
N GLU A 357 36.06 23.32 -1.97
CA GLU A 357 35.62 24.37 -1.03
C GLU A 357 34.24 24.00 -0.43
N PRO A 358 33.86 24.54 0.76
CA PRO A 358 32.57 24.27 1.42
C PRO A 358 31.42 25.04 0.74
N ASP A 359 31.21 24.76 -0.55
CA ASP A 359 30.16 25.33 -1.40
C ASP A 359 29.64 24.26 -2.36
N VAL A 360 28.32 24.12 -2.46
CA VAL A 360 27.67 23.16 -3.37
C VAL A 360 27.92 23.48 -4.85
N GLY A 361 28.33 24.70 -5.18
CA GLY A 361 28.75 25.13 -6.51
C GLY A 361 30.23 24.94 -6.83
N ALA A 362 31.06 24.53 -5.86
CA ALA A 362 32.50 24.34 -6.07
C ALA A 362 32.84 23.10 -6.91
N ASP A 363 34.00 23.12 -7.55
CA ASP A 363 34.49 22.01 -8.37
C ASP A 363 34.58 20.71 -7.56
N ALA A 364 34.13 19.61 -8.19
CA ALA A 364 34.12 18.29 -7.59
C ALA A 364 35.51 17.64 -7.69
N ILE A 365 36.05 17.19 -6.56
CA ILE A 365 37.27 16.38 -6.50
C ILE A 365 36.94 14.94 -6.94
N THR A 366 35.94 14.34 -6.29
CA THR A 366 35.46 12.98 -6.57
C THR A 366 34.06 12.78 -5.97
N THR A 367 33.49 11.59 -6.15
CA THR A 367 32.26 11.16 -5.47
C THR A 367 32.56 10.07 -4.45
N ILE A 368 31.75 10.03 -3.39
CA ILE A 368 31.78 9.05 -2.32
C ILE A 368 30.47 8.28 -2.37
N PRO A 369 30.45 6.99 -2.73
CA PRO A 369 29.21 6.22 -2.87
C PRO A 369 28.48 6.02 -1.54
N LYS A 370 27.20 5.68 -1.57
CA LYS A 370 26.39 5.31 -0.39
C LYS A 370 27.13 4.28 0.47
N GLY A 371 27.22 4.55 1.77
CA GLY A 371 27.99 3.75 2.73
C GLY A 371 29.52 3.90 2.60
N GLY A 372 30.01 4.80 1.76
CA GLY A 372 31.44 5.08 1.62
C GLY A 372 32.02 5.65 2.91
N GLU A 373 33.06 5.00 3.43
CA GLU A 373 33.72 5.39 4.68
C GLU A 373 34.68 6.56 4.48
N MET A 374 34.52 7.61 5.28
CA MET A 374 35.40 8.77 5.30
C MET A 374 35.79 9.13 6.73
N THR A 375 36.98 9.72 6.89
CA THR A 375 37.44 10.18 8.20
C THR A 375 37.10 11.64 8.37
N LEU A 376 36.36 11.97 9.44
CA LEU A 376 36.04 13.35 9.77
C LEU A 376 37.30 14.10 10.22
N VAL A 377 37.58 15.25 9.60
CA VAL A 377 38.68 16.15 9.99
C VAL A 377 38.16 17.29 10.87
N SER A 378 37.10 17.97 10.42
CA SER A 378 36.41 19.03 11.16
C SER A 378 35.07 19.38 10.51
N PHE A 379 34.13 19.94 11.28
CA PHE A 379 32.95 20.61 10.72
C PHE A 379 33.23 22.10 10.44
N ASP A 380 32.65 22.61 9.35
CA ASP A 380 32.67 24.02 8.96
C ASP A 380 31.29 24.42 8.40
N GLY A 381 30.40 24.84 9.31
CA GLY A 381 29.01 25.17 8.98
C GLY A 381 28.22 23.94 8.51
N ASP A 382 27.59 24.05 7.34
CA ASP A 382 26.79 22.97 6.72
C ASP A 382 27.66 21.89 6.05
N PHE A 383 28.98 22.08 6.05
CA PHE A 383 29.94 21.16 5.45
C PHE A 383 30.82 20.49 6.50
N ALA A 384 31.26 19.28 6.19
CA ALA A 384 32.30 18.57 6.90
C ALA A 384 33.54 18.48 6.02
N LEU A 385 34.68 18.91 6.54
CA LEU A 385 35.98 18.59 5.96
C LEU A 385 36.29 17.14 6.30
N VAL A 386 36.45 16.30 5.27
CA VAL A 386 36.67 14.87 5.40
C VAL A 386 37.87 14.43 4.56
N GLU A 387 38.47 13.30 4.95
CA GLU A 387 39.50 12.63 4.16
C GLU A 387 38.95 11.31 3.61
N TYR A 388 38.94 11.18 2.29
CA TYR A 388 38.41 10.03 1.56
C TYR A 388 39.42 9.56 0.51
N GLN A 389 39.86 8.30 0.61
CA GLN A 389 40.88 7.68 -0.28
C GLN A 389 42.21 8.47 -0.41
N GLY A 390 42.57 9.26 0.60
CA GLY A 390 43.81 10.05 0.61
C GLY A 390 43.68 11.46 0.03
N GLU A 391 42.49 11.84 -0.45
CA GLU A 391 42.15 13.20 -0.84
C GLU A 391 41.34 13.88 0.27
N ARG A 392 41.56 15.19 0.46
CA ARG A 392 40.80 16.01 1.42
C ARG A 392 39.90 16.98 0.70
N GLY A 393 38.66 17.06 1.16
CA GLY A 393 37.67 17.99 0.62
C GLY A 393 36.44 18.09 1.51
N TYR A 394 35.49 18.89 1.08
CA TYR A 394 34.26 19.17 1.81
C TYR A 394 33.09 18.35 1.27
N VAL A 395 32.33 17.77 2.19
CA VAL A 395 31.03 17.14 1.92
C VAL A 395 29.95 17.84 2.73
N LEU A 396 28.69 17.77 2.32
CA LEU A 396 27.59 18.29 3.12
C LEU A 396 27.41 17.42 4.37
N ALA A 397 27.44 18.06 5.54
CA ALA A 397 27.35 17.37 6.83
C ALA A 397 26.03 16.62 7.02
N SER A 398 24.97 17.04 6.31
CA SER A 398 23.65 16.39 6.33
C SER A 398 23.58 15.04 5.63
N TYR A 399 24.63 14.64 4.90
CA TYR A 399 24.68 13.36 4.16
C TYR A 399 25.79 12.44 4.66
N ILE A 400 26.22 12.62 5.90
CA ILE A 400 27.17 11.73 6.54
C ILE A 400 26.70 11.37 7.95
N GLU A 401 26.85 10.11 8.33
CA GLU A 401 26.48 9.62 9.67
C GLU A 401 27.67 8.93 10.36
N PRO A 402 27.79 9.01 11.69
CA PRO A 402 28.86 8.31 12.40
C PRO A 402 28.68 6.79 12.29
N LYS A 403 29.74 6.08 11.90
CA LYS A 403 29.73 4.62 11.84
C LYS A 403 29.59 4.04 13.25
N ALA A 404 28.42 3.52 13.59
CA ALA A 404 28.14 2.94 14.90
C ALA A 404 29.17 1.85 15.26
N ALA A 405 29.83 2.02 16.41
CA ALA A 405 30.74 1.01 16.94
C ALA A 405 29.93 -0.24 17.32
N GLY A 406 30.14 -1.32 16.58
CA GLY A 406 29.29 -2.51 16.64
C GLY A 406 29.15 -3.15 18.02
N ALA A 407 27.92 -3.53 18.35
CA ALA A 407 27.58 -4.59 19.29
C ALA A 407 26.16 -5.10 19.00
N GLY A 408 25.98 -6.42 18.81
CA GLY A 408 24.68 -7.09 18.98
C GLY A 408 24.06 -7.84 17.79
N LEU A 409 24.83 -8.43 16.88
CA LEU A 409 24.29 -9.32 15.83
C LEU A 409 24.28 -10.78 16.32
N ALA A 410 23.13 -11.26 16.80
CA ALA A 410 22.96 -12.67 17.15
C ALA A 410 21.50 -13.10 17.03
N HIS A 411 21.04 -13.41 15.80
CA HIS A 411 20.20 -14.60 15.53
C HIS A 411 19.80 -14.71 14.04
N ALA A 412 19.63 -13.61 13.30
CA ALA A 412 19.42 -13.64 11.84
C ALA A 412 20.64 -14.22 11.06
N GLN A 413 21.83 -14.21 11.67
CA GLN A 413 23.05 -14.78 11.09
C GLN A 413 23.09 -16.32 11.07
N SER A 414 22.19 -17.04 11.76
CA SER A 414 22.27 -18.50 11.83
C SER A 414 21.99 -19.19 10.48
N ALA A 415 21.25 -18.52 9.58
CA ALA A 415 20.94 -19.02 8.24
C ALA A 415 21.83 -18.43 7.13
N SER A 416 22.67 -17.43 7.42
CA SER A 416 23.62 -16.90 6.44
C SER A 416 24.60 -18.00 6.03
N GLY A 417 24.68 -18.29 4.73
CA GLY A 417 25.44 -19.41 4.19
C GLY A 417 24.67 -20.73 4.08
N ALA A 418 23.40 -20.77 4.50
CA ALA A 418 22.54 -21.94 4.32
C ALA A 418 22.07 -22.05 2.85
N ALA A 419 21.90 -23.29 2.40
CA ALA A 419 21.39 -23.58 1.07
C ALA A 419 19.86 -23.48 1.04
N PHE A 420 19.34 -22.72 0.10
CA PHE A 420 17.91 -22.56 -0.21
C PHE A 420 17.62 -23.08 -1.62
N ILE A 421 16.36 -23.40 -1.89
CA ILE A 421 15.89 -23.74 -3.23
C ILE A 421 14.70 -22.84 -3.62
N ALA A 422 14.59 -22.54 -4.90
CA ALA A 422 13.43 -21.84 -5.46
C ALA A 422 12.19 -22.75 -5.40
N ASP A 423 11.18 -22.34 -4.65
CA ASP A 423 9.88 -22.99 -4.55
C ASP A 423 8.82 -22.12 -5.25
N CYS A 424 8.76 -22.26 -6.56
CA CYS A 424 7.89 -21.49 -7.45
C CYS A 424 7.28 -22.42 -8.52
N GLU A 425 6.38 -21.90 -9.33
CA GLU A 425 5.80 -22.67 -10.45
C GLU A 425 6.84 -22.90 -11.55
N GLU A 426 7.51 -21.82 -11.98
CA GLU A 426 8.47 -21.85 -13.09
C GLU A 426 9.85 -21.29 -12.69
N PHE A 427 9.90 -20.05 -12.22
CA PHE A 427 11.12 -19.38 -11.75
C PHE A 427 10.83 -18.31 -10.70
N VAL A 428 11.90 -17.87 -10.01
CA VAL A 428 11.92 -16.66 -9.17
C VAL A 428 12.86 -15.65 -9.80
N THR A 429 12.45 -14.40 -9.91
CA THR A 429 13.30 -13.33 -10.43
C THR A 429 14.37 -12.94 -9.42
N LEU A 430 15.63 -12.90 -9.87
CA LEU A 430 16.77 -12.34 -9.15
C LEU A 430 16.90 -10.86 -9.51
N ARG A 431 16.89 -9.99 -8.51
CA ARG A 431 16.79 -8.54 -8.70
C ARG A 431 17.99 -7.80 -8.12
N ALA A 432 18.21 -6.58 -8.60
CA ALA A 432 19.32 -5.75 -8.14
C ALA A 432 19.10 -5.21 -6.72
N GLU A 433 17.84 -4.96 -6.35
CA GLU A 433 17.44 -4.35 -5.08
C GLU A 433 16.25 -5.12 -4.47
N PRO A 434 15.96 -4.97 -3.17
CA PRO A 434 14.85 -5.63 -2.48
C PRO A 434 13.50 -4.99 -2.82
N ASP A 435 13.20 -4.91 -4.12
CA ASP A 435 11.97 -4.34 -4.67
C ASP A 435 11.55 -5.16 -5.91
N VAL A 436 10.25 -5.50 -6.01
CA VAL A 436 9.67 -6.30 -7.10
C VAL A 436 9.71 -5.55 -8.43
N GLU A 437 9.87 -4.23 -8.41
CA GLU A 437 9.99 -3.40 -9.61
C GLU A 437 11.46 -3.11 -9.98
N SER A 438 12.42 -3.50 -9.13
CA SER A 438 13.84 -3.25 -9.40
C SER A 438 14.38 -4.12 -10.54
N ARG A 439 15.46 -3.62 -11.16
CA ARG A 439 16.10 -4.23 -12.34
C ARG A 439 16.33 -5.73 -12.17
N GLU A 440 15.87 -6.49 -13.15
CA GLU A 440 16.10 -7.93 -13.23
C GLU A 440 17.56 -8.25 -13.57
N LEU A 441 18.21 -9.03 -12.70
CA LEU A 441 19.54 -9.57 -12.92
C LEU A 441 19.50 -10.93 -13.63
N GLY A 442 18.40 -11.66 -13.45
CA GLY A 442 18.15 -12.96 -14.08
C GLY A 442 17.02 -13.70 -13.39
N THR A 443 16.89 -15.00 -13.69
CA THR A 443 15.85 -15.86 -13.14
C THR A 443 16.44 -17.13 -12.56
N ILE A 444 15.92 -17.58 -11.42
CA ILE A 444 16.26 -18.84 -10.77
C ILE A 444 15.13 -19.84 -11.06
N PRO A 445 15.37 -20.91 -11.85
CA PRO A 445 14.33 -21.87 -12.16
C PRO A 445 13.90 -22.64 -10.90
N ARG A 446 12.69 -23.20 -10.92
CA ARG A 446 12.18 -24.07 -9.87
C ARG A 446 13.20 -25.13 -9.44
N GLY A 447 13.42 -25.25 -8.14
CA GLY A 447 14.41 -26.16 -7.55
C GLY A 447 15.87 -25.68 -7.69
N GLY A 448 16.10 -24.53 -8.31
CA GLY A 448 17.41 -23.89 -8.37
C GLY A 448 17.94 -23.60 -6.97
N GLU A 449 19.14 -24.09 -6.69
CA GLU A 449 19.80 -23.93 -5.40
C GLU A 449 20.54 -22.60 -5.34
N MET A 450 20.36 -21.88 -4.24
CA MET A 450 21.01 -20.60 -3.94
C MET A 450 21.52 -20.60 -2.50
N THR A 451 22.44 -19.70 -2.20
CA THR A 451 22.93 -19.50 -0.83
C THR A 451 22.31 -18.23 -0.26
N LEU A 452 21.63 -18.34 0.89
CA LEU A 452 21.11 -17.16 1.58
C LEU A 452 22.26 -16.33 2.17
N VAL A 453 22.21 -15.01 1.94
CA VAL A 453 23.12 -14.04 2.56
C VAL A 453 22.42 -13.35 3.72
N ALA A 454 21.27 -12.72 3.49
CA ALA A 454 20.50 -12.01 4.50
C ALA A 454 19.02 -11.88 4.08
N PHE A 455 18.15 -11.55 5.03
CA PHE A 455 16.78 -11.11 4.76
C PHE A 455 16.68 -9.59 4.86
N ASP A 456 15.83 -9.00 4.02
CA ASP A 456 15.53 -7.57 3.98
C ASP A 456 14.06 -7.37 3.62
N GLY A 457 13.23 -7.16 4.64
CA GLY A 457 11.77 -7.08 4.52
C GLY A 457 11.19 -8.30 3.82
N ALA A 458 10.49 -8.08 2.71
CA ALA A 458 9.91 -9.15 1.90
C ALA A 458 10.96 -9.96 1.12
N PHE A 459 12.20 -9.49 1.00
CA PHE A 459 13.23 -10.05 0.15
C PHE A 459 14.31 -10.83 0.92
N ALA A 460 15.03 -11.65 0.18
CA ALA A 460 16.23 -12.33 0.60
C ALA A 460 17.37 -11.99 -0.37
N LEU A 461 18.48 -11.48 0.16
CA LEU A 461 19.72 -11.36 -0.57
C LEU A 461 20.34 -12.75 -0.70
N VAL A 462 20.60 -13.18 -1.93
CA VAL A 462 21.11 -14.52 -2.24
C VAL A 462 22.29 -14.47 -3.20
N ASP A 463 23.17 -15.46 -3.07
CA ASP A 463 24.18 -15.78 -4.08
C ASP A 463 23.67 -16.94 -4.95
N TYR A 464 23.47 -16.68 -6.25
CA TYR A 464 23.04 -17.68 -7.23
C TYR A 464 23.94 -17.66 -8.46
N ALA A 465 24.50 -18.82 -8.83
CA ALA A 465 25.36 -18.99 -10.00
C ALA A 465 26.55 -17.98 -10.10
N GLY A 466 27.05 -17.50 -8.95
CA GLY A 466 28.13 -16.51 -8.89
C GLY A 466 27.69 -15.05 -9.02
N GLN A 467 26.38 -14.79 -9.08
CA GLN A 467 25.78 -13.47 -9.07
C GLN A 467 24.99 -13.25 -7.77
N ARG A 468 25.17 -12.09 -7.15
CA ARG A 468 24.44 -11.68 -5.95
C ARG A 468 23.24 -10.81 -6.33
N GLY A 469 22.10 -11.06 -5.72
CA GLY A 469 20.87 -10.27 -5.92
C GLY A 469 19.76 -10.66 -4.96
N TYR A 470 18.62 -9.99 -5.06
CA TYR A 470 17.47 -10.17 -4.20
C TYR A 470 16.41 -11.04 -4.85
N VAL A 471 15.79 -11.91 -4.05
CA VAL A 471 14.62 -12.71 -4.45
C VAL A 471 13.52 -12.52 -3.41
N LEU A 472 12.26 -12.61 -3.82
CA LEU A 472 11.14 -12.59 -2.87
C LEU A 472 11.26 -13.80 -1.93
N SER A 473 11.37 -13.53 -0.63
CA SER A 473 11.61 -14.54 0.41
C SER A 473 10.46 -15.55 0.49
N THR A 474 9.26 -15.12 0.11
CA THR A 474 8.09 -15.98 -0.01
C THR A 474 8.35 -17.16 -0.94
N TYR A 475 9.14 -17.02 -2.02
CA TYR A 475 9.36 -18.04 -3.07
C TYR A 475 10.61 -18.92 -2.91
N ILE A 476 11.25 -18.88 -1.74
CA ILE A 476 12.41 -19.73 -1.45
C ILE A 476 12.17 -20.52 -0.16
N VAL A 477 12.74 -21.72 -0.08
CA VAL A 477 12.68 -22.56 1.12
C VAL A 477 14.06 -23.14 1.45
N PRO A 478 14.40 -23.39 2.71
CA PRO A 478 15.64 -24.06 3.07
C PRO A 478 15.73 -25.45 2.44
N LYS A 479 16.87 -25.81 1.84
CA LYS A 479 17.04 -27.05 1.07
C LYS A 479 16.86 -28.32 1.91
N LEU A 480 17.22 -28.27 3.19
CA LEU A 480 17.20 -29.42 4.10
C LEU A 480 16.02 -29.39 5.08
N ASP A 481 15.18 -28.36 5.01
CA ASP A 481 14.06 -28.17 5.92
C ASP A 481 12.82 -27.77 5.13
N SER A 482 11.92 -28.74 4.99
CA SER A 482 10.63 -28.59 4.33
C SER A 482 9.48 -28.86 5.30
N ALA A 483 9.70 -28.72 6.60
CA ALA A 483 8.64 -28.87 7.59
C ALA A 483 7.64 -27.71 7.47
N SER A 484 6.84 -27.74 6.42
CA SER A 484 5.59 -27.00 6.32
C SER A 484 4.51 -27.93 6.87
N PRO A 485 3.58 -27.45 7.71
CA PRO A 485 2.34 -28.19 7.85
C PRO A 485 1.77 -28.36 6.44
N GLY A 486 1.14 -29.50 6.13
CA GLY A 486 0.37 -29.58 4.88
C GLY A 486 -0.55 -28.36 4.77
N GLY A 487 -0.94 -27.95 3.56
CA GLY A 487 -1.72 -26.72 3.29
C GLY A 487 -3.12 -26.61 3.94
N GLY A 488 -3.37 -27.32 5.04
CA GLY A 488 -4.57 -27.28 5.85
C GLY A 488 -4.29 -27.37 7.35
N PHE A 489 -3.26 -26.69 7.88
CA PHE A 489 -3.11 -26.51 9.34
C PHE A 489 -4.36 -25.85 9.90
N GLY A 490 -5.10 -26.58 10.73
CA GLY A 490 -6.35 -26.16 11.34
C GLY A 490 -6.35 -26.28 12.85
N TYR A 491 -7.51 -26.04 13.44
CA TYR A 491 -7.69 -26.06 14.89
C TYR A 491 -7.35 -27.44 15.51
N ALA A 492 -7.70 -28.53 14.82
CA ALA A 492 -7.41 -29.88 15.29
C ALA A 492 -5.89 -30.18 15.33
N ASP A 493 -5.14 -29.73 14.32
CA ASP A 493 -3.69 -29.91 14.27
C ASP A 493 -3.00 -29.10 15.38
N LEU A 494 -3.49 -27.87 15.63
CA LEU A 494 -3.03 -27.04 16.74
C LEU A 494 -3.26 -27.74 18.08
N GLN A 495 -4.48 -28.23 18.30
CA GLN A 495 -4.84 -28.91 19.55
C GLN A 495 -3.96 -30.16 19.76
N GLU A 496 -3.80 -31.01 18.74
CA GLU A 496 -2.94 -32.19 18.81
C GLU A 496 -1.47 -31.78 19.09
N GLY A 497 -1.00 -30.70 18.48
CA GLY A 497 0.34 -30.15 18.71
C GLY A 497 0.55 -29.71 20.16
N LEU A 498 -0.38 -28.96 20.73
CA LEU A 498 -0.31 -28.48 22.12
C LEU A 498 -0.42 -29.64 23.12
N GLU A 499 -1.34 -30.59 22.89
CA GLU A 499 -1.48 -31.78 23.73
C GLU A 499 -0.23 -32.65 23.71
N ARG A 500 0.40 -32.79 22.53
CA ARG A 500 1.70 -33.48 22.39
C ARG A 500 2.78 -32.79 23.21
N LEU A 501 2.96 -31.47 23.03
CA LEU A 501 4.00 -30.72 23.75
C LEU A 501 3.78 -30.77 25.27
N ALA A 502 2.53 -30.66 25.73
CA ALA A 502 2.20 -30.76 27.15
C ALA A 502 2.49 -32.15 27.72
N ALA A 503 2.30 -33.22 26.92
CA ALA A 503 2.65 -34.58 27.32
C ALA A 503 4.17 -34.82 27.33
N GLU A 504 4.91 -34.17 26.45
CA GLU A 504 6.38 -34.24 26.36
C GLU A 504 7.07 -33.41 27.45
N HIS A 505 6.44 -32.29 27.88
CA HIS A 505 6.98 -31.33 28.84
C HIS A 505 6.03 -31.05 30.03
N PRO A 506 5.58 -32.08 30.78
CA PRO A 506 4.50 -31.95 31.78
C PRO A 506 4.87 -31.13 33.03
N GLU A 507 6.15 -30.86 33.28
CA GLU A 507 6.60 -30.02 34.40
C GLU A 507 6.86 -28.55 33.98
N GLU A 508 6.95 -28.28 32.67
CA GLU A 508 7.32 -26.96 32.13
C GLU A 508 6.16 -26.26 31.41
N LEU A 509 5.18 -27.01 30.88
CA LEU A 509 4.07 -26.50 30.08
C LEU A 509 2.72 -26.82 30.72
N GLU A 510 1.94 -25.77 31.03
CA GLU A 510 0.55 -25.85 31.45
C GLU A 510 -0.39 -25.52 30.28
N LEU A 511 -1.31 -26.43 29.97
CA LEU A 511 -2.33 -26.24 28.94
C LEU A 511 -3.71 -25.96 29.60
N SER A 512 -4.35 -24.89 29.17
CA SER A 512 -5.70 -24.49 29.62
C SER A 512 -6.45 -23.75 28.51
N SER A 513 -7.52 -23.04 28.85
CA SER A 513 -8.24 -22.17 27.91
C SER A 513 -8.63 -20.85 28.56
N ILE A 514 -8.58 -19.77 27.78
CA ILE A 514 -9.03 -18.43 28.20
C ILE A 514 -10.54 -18.21 27.95
N GLY A 515 -11.21 -19.11 27.23
CA GLY A 515 -12.61 -18.97 26.88
C GLY A 515 -13.00 -19.80 25.66
N GLN A 516 -14.20 -19.57 25.15
CA GLN A 516 -14.72 -20.27 23.97
C GLN A 516 -15.05 -19.29 22.85
N SER A 517 -14.90 -19.73 21.60
CA SER A 517 -15.28 -18.98 20.41
C SER A 517 -16.80 -18.91 20.22
N ALA A 518 -17.27 -18.16 19.24
CA ALA A 518 -18.67 -18.03 18.89
C ALA A 518 -19.35 -19.38 18.55
N GLU A 519 -18.62 -20.34 18.00
CA GLU A 519 -19.08 -21.72 17.74
C GLU A 519 -18.68 -22.72 18.82
N GLY A 520 -18.08 -22.26 19.93
CA GLY A 520 -17.80 -23.07 21.11
C GLY A 520 -16.48 -23.86 21.08
N ARG A 521 -15.52 -23.48 20.23
CA ARG A 521 -14.15 -24.03 20.27
C ARG A 521 -13.36 -23.35 21.39
N GLU A 522 -12.54 -24.10 22.12
CA GLU A 522 -11.70 -23.54 23.18
C GLU A 522 -10.62 -22.61 22.59
N LEU A 523 -10.41 -21.45 23.21
CA LEU A 523 -9.25 -20.60 22.93
C LEU A 523 -8.10 -21.11 23.80
N LEU A 524 -7.30 -22.01 23.22
CA LEU A 524 -6.27 -22.75 23.94
C LEU A 524 -5.12 -21.83 24.37
N LEU A 525 -4.68 -22.01 25.62
CA LEU A 525 -3.60 -21.26 26.25
C LEU A 525 -2.51 -22.23 26.71
N ALA A 526 -1.29 -22.00 26.26
CA ALA A 526 -0.09 -22.68 26.73
C ALA A 526 0.75 -21.72 27.57
N VAL A 527 0.99 -22.06 28.83
CA VAL A 527 1.81 -21.27 29.75
C VAL A 527 3.10 -22.01 30.06
N VAL A 528 4.23 -21.33 29.92
CA VAL A 528 5.58 -21.89 30.15
C VAL A 528 6.39 -20.93 31.01
N GLY A 529 7.17 -21.47 31.95
CA GLY A 529 7.93 -20.67 32.93
C GLY A 529 7.29 -20.64 34.31
N SER A 530 8.04 -20.13 35.29
CA SER A 530 7.67 -20.23 36.71
C SER A 530 6.58 -19.23 37.11
N GLU A 531 5.66 -19.64 37.97
CA GLU A 531 4.76 -18.70 38.63
C GLU A 531 5.56 -17.71 39.48
N GLY A 532 5.33 -16.40 39.30
CA GLY A 532 6.09 -15.35 39.97
C GLY A 532 7.45 -15.06 39.33
N ALA A 533 7.64 -15.40 38.05
CA ALA A 533 8.71 -14.88 37.21
C ALA A 533 8.74 -13.33 37.26
N GLU A 534 9.91 -12.76 36.96
CA GLU A 534 10.09 -11.31 37.01
C GLU A 534 9.31 -10.59 35.92
N TYR A 535 9.19 -11.22 34.74
CA TYR A 535 8.49 -10.68 33.59
C TYR A 535 7.43 -11.64 33.04
N GLU A 536 6.37 -11.09 32.49
CA GLU A 536 5.27 -11.80 31.82
C GLU A 536 5.22 -11.38 30.34
N LEU A 537 5.33 -12.33 29.40
CA LEU A 537 5.26 -12.09 27.95
C LEU A 537 4.07 -12.81 27.33
N LEU A 538 3.18 -12.07 26.67
CA LEU A 538 2.02 -12.64 25.99
C LEU A 538 2.20 -12.62 24.47
N ILE A 539 2.02 -13.79 23.85
CA ILE A 539 2.21 -14.01 22.41
C ILE A 539 0.92 -14.60 21.84
N GLN A 540 0.35 -13.94 20.84
CA GLN A 540 -0.89 -14.40 20.21
C GLN A 540 -0.82 -14.37 18.68
N GLY A 541 -1.62 -15.24 18.06
CA GLY A 541 -1.75 -15.31 16.61
C GLY A 541 -3.17 -15.65 16.17
N CYS A 542 -3.39 -15.54 14.86
CA CYS A 542 -4.61 -15.91 14.16
C CYS A 542 -5.87 -15.30 14.79
N ILE A 543 -5.80 -14.00 15.08
CA ILE A 543 -6.98 -13.19 15.39
C ILE A 543 -7.84 -12.95 14.14
N HIS A 544 -7.21 -12.93 12.97
CA HIS A 544 -7.88 -12.98 11.67
C HIS A 544 -7.92 -14.42 11.14
N GLY A 545 -9.08 -14.84 10.62
CA GLY A 545 -9.33 -16.22 10.18
C GLY A 545 -8.40 -16.69 9.06
N ARG A 546 -8.24 -15.87 8.01
CA ARG A 546 -7.37 -16.18 6.86
C ARG A 546 -5.86 -16.20 7.15
N GLU A 547 -5.45 -15.90 8.38
CA GLU A 547 -4.04 -15.72 8.76
C GLU A 547 -3.53 -16.91 9.58
N ASN A 548 -4.01 -18.12 9.31
CA ASN A 548 -3.73 -19.36 10.06
C ASN A 548 -2.23 -19.73 10.16
N MET A 549 -1.39 -19.22 9.25
CA MET A 549 0.07 -19.36 9.32
C MET A 549 0.64 -18.82 10.63
N SER A 550 0.06 -17.74 11.17
CA SER A 550 0.48 -17.17 12.46
C SER A 550 0.27 -18.15 13.62
N ALA A 551 -0.82 -18.93 13.62
CA ALA A 551 -1.04 -19.95 14.65
C ALA A 551 -0.02 -21.08 14.60
N TYR A 552 0.35 -21.51 13.39
CA TYR A 552 1.42 -22.47 13.20
C TYR A 552 2.77 -21.93 13.71
N LEU A 553 3.07 -20.66 13.43
CA LEU A 553 4.29 -20.02 13.91
C LEU A 553 4.33 -19.99 15.43
N VAL A 554 3.25 -19.56 16.09
CA VAL A 554 3.19 -19.46 17.55
C VAL A 554 3.35 -20.84 18.21
N LEU A 555 2.75 -21.90 17.64
CA LEU A 555 3.01 -23.28 18.09
C LEU A 555 4.48 -23.68 17.90
N SER A 556 5.08 -23.31 16.76
CA SER A 556 6.50 -23.61 16.47
C SER A 556 7.45 -22.85 17.41
N GLN A 557 7.12 -21.62 17.78
CA GLN A 557 7.86 -20.80 18.76
C GLN A 557 7.82 -21.42 20.15
N LEU A 558 6.66 -21.93 20.59
CA LEU A 558 6.53 -22.67 21.83
C LEU A 558 7.42 -23.92 21.82
N GLU A 559 7.36 -24.72 20.75
CA GLU A 559 8.20 -25.91 20.60
C GLU A 559 9.69 -25.56 20.58
N HIS A 560 10.07 -24.48 19.90
CA HIS A 560 11.45 -23.98 19.87
C HIS A 560 11.91 -23.54 21.26
N LEU A 561 11.09 -22.79 22.00
CA LEU A 561 11.40 -22.33 23.36
C LEU A 561 11.64 -23.52 24.31
N LEU A 562 10.76 -24.52 24.28
CA LEU A 562 10.90 -25.74 25.10
C LEU A 562 12.18 -26.53 24.76
N LYS A 563 12.59 -26.56 23.48
CA LYS A 563 13.82 -27.23 23.03
C LYS A 563 15.09 -26.46 23.39
N SER A 564 15.04 -25.13 23.29
CA SER A 564 16.18 -24.24 23.53
C SER A 564 16.38 -23.95 25.03
N GLY A 565 15.36 -24.20 25.85
CA GLY A 565 15.35 -23.96 27.28
C GLY A 565 14.59 -22.69 27.63
N VAL A 566 13.75 -22.77 28.66
CA VAL A 566 12.89 -21.68 29.11
C VAL A 566 13.67 -20.77 30.08
N PRO A 567 13.75 -19.45 29.80
CA PRO A 567 14.19 -18.45 30.78
C PRO A 567 13.51 -18.57 32.15
N GLU A 568 14.27 -18.65 33.24
CA GLU A 568 13.69 -18.77 34.59
C GLU A 568 12.99 -17.48 35.07
N ASP A 569 13.40 -16.34 34.51
CA ASP A 569 12.97 -14.99 34.88
C ASP A 569 11.79 -14.46 34.05
N VAL A 570 11.39 -15.18 32.99
CA VAL A 570 10.27 -14.81 32.13
C VAL A 570 9.25 -15.93 32.09
N ARG A 571 7.99 -15.59 32.28
CA ARG A 571 6.86 -16.49 32.05
C ARG A 571 6.16 -16.09 30.76
N PHE A 572 5.88 -17.10 29.94
CA PHE A 572 5.37 -16.95 28.58
C PHE A 572 3.94 -17.47 28.51
N HIS A 573 3.08 -16.71 27.85
CA HIS A 573 1.70 -17.05 27.59
C HIS A 573 1.47 -17.10 26.08
N PHE A 574 1.24 -18.30 25.55
CA PHE A 574 0.99 -18.52 24.14
C PHE A 574 -0.49 -18.77 23.90
N ILE A 575 -1.12 -17.95 23.06
CA ILE A 575 -2.48 -18.14 22.55
C ILE A 575 -2.39 -18.26 21.03
N PRO A 576 -2.12 -19.46 20.49
CA PRO A 576 -1.77 -19.58 19.07
C PRO A 576 -2.91 -19.22 18.12
N MET A 577 -4.17 -19.41 18.52
CA MET A 577 -5.32 -19.18 17.66
C MET A 577 -6.46 -18.52 18.43
N VAL A 578 -6.54 -17.20 18.31
CA VAL A 578 -7.62 -16.40 18.92
C VAL A 578 -8.95 -16.59 18.19
N ASN A 579 -8.93 -16.81 16.86
CA ASN A 579 -10.11 -16.96 16.02
C ASN A 579 -10.21 -18.36 15.39
N PRO A 580 -10.46 -19.42 16.17
CA PRO A 580 -10.49 -20.78 15.66
C PRO A 580 -11.63 -21.03 14.67
N ASP A 581 -12.74 -20.32 14.79
CA ASP A 581 -13.87 -20.49 13.88
C ASP A 581 -13.61 -19.86 12.51
N GLY A 582 -13.13 -18.62 12.49
CA GLY A 582 -12.73 -17.93 11.26
C GLY A 582 -11.62 -18.67 10.52
N ALA A 583 -10.67 -19.25 11.26
CA ALA A 583 -9.61 -20.08 10.71
C ALA A 583 -10.15 -21.32 10.00
N GLU A 584 -11.11 -22.02 10.61
CA GLU A 584 -11.75 -23.19 9.99
C GLU A 584 -12.60 -22.83 8.77
N ILE A 585 -13.30 -21.68 8.78
CA ILE A 585 -14.04 -21.18 7.62
C ILE A 585 -13.09 -20.92 6.45
N SER A 586 -12.01 -20.16 6.69
CA SER A 586 -11.01 -19.86 5.66
C SER A 586 -10.34 -21.11 5.12
N ARG A 587 -9.87 -21.99 6.00
CA ARG A 587 -9.16 -23.23 5.65
C ARG A 587 -10.03 -24.19 4.85
N THR A 588 -11.28 -24.37 5.24
CA THR A 588 -12.18 -25.31 4.54
C THR A 588 -12.77 -24.71 3.26
N GLY A 589 -12.85 -23.37 3.17
CA GLY A 589 -13.54 -22.68 2.09
C GLY A 589 -15.03 -22.97 2.06
N VAL A 590 -15.62 -23.33 3.20
CA VAL A 590 -17.04 -23.70 3.34
C VAL A 590 -17.71 -22.79 4.35
N LEU A 591 -18.84 -22.18 3.94
CA LEU A 591 -19.67 -21.38 4.84
C LEU A 591 -20.73 -22.24 5.53
N GLY A 592 -20.93 -21.99 6.82
CA GLY A 592 -22.12 -22.43 7.55
C GLY A 592 -23.36 -21.63 7.14
N GLU A 593 -24.52 -21.99 7.69
CA GLU A 593 -25.80 -21.32 7.39
C GLU A 593 -25.73 -19.82 7.75
N ALA A 594 -25.24 -19.49 8.95
CA ALA A 594 -25.10 -18.10 9.40
C ALA A 594 -24.09 -17.31 8.54
N GLN A 595 -22.95 -17.90 8.19
CA GLN A 595 -21.96 -17.21 7.36
C GLN A 595 -22.42 -17.05 5.91
N ARG A 596 -23.28 -17.95 5.40
CA ARG A 596 -23.91 -17.76 4.08
C ARG A 596 -24.86 -16.58 4.07
N GLU A 597 -25.58 -16.30 5.17
CA GLU A 597 -26.39 -15.07 5.27
C GLU A 597 -25.52 -13.81 5.20
N ILE A 598 -24.35 -13.84 5.85
CA ILE A 598 -23.36 -12.76 5.78
C ILE A 598 -22.84 -12.61 4.34
N TYR A 599 -22.46 -13.70 3.68
CA TYR A 599 -22.04 -13.68 2.27
C TYR A 599 -23.09 -13.06 1.35
N LEU A 600 -24.37 -13.44 1.50
CA LEU A 600 -25.45 -12.88 0.69
C LEU A 600 -25.68 -11.40 0.99
N SER A 601 -25.47 -10.97 2.24
CA SER A 601 -25.51 -9.55 2.63
C SER A 601 -24.37 -8.77 1.98
N ASP A 602 -23.15 -9.29 2.03
CA ASP A 602 -21.96 -8.65 1.45
C ASP A 602 -22.05 -8.59 -0.08
N LEU A 603 -22.55 -9.64 -0.72
CA LEU A 603 -22.85 -9.66 -2.16
C LEU A 603 -23.92 -8.61 -2.52
N ALA A 604 -25.00 -8.51 -1.73
CA ALA A 604 -26.04 -7.51 -1.96
C ALA A 604 -25.56 -6.06 -1.68
N ALA A 605 -24.56 -5.89 -0.82
CA ALA A 605 -23.93 -4.61 -0.52
C ALA A 605 -22.80 -4.24 -1.49
N GLY A 606 -22.42 -5.14 -2.41
CA GLY A 606 -21.30 -4.94 -3.34
C GLY A 606 -19.92 -5.00 -2.67
N TYR A 607 -19.82 -5.63 -1.50
CA TYR A 607 -18.53 -5.82 -0.81
C TYR A 607 -17.72 -6.98 -1.38
N THR A 608 -18.35 -7.86 -2.17
CA THR A 608 -17.67 -8.95 -2.85
C THR A 608 -18.38 -9.29 -4.16
N GLU A 609 -17.60 -9.73 -5.15
CA GLU A 609 -18.08 -10.40 -6.36
C GLU A 609 -17.63 -11.87 -6.42
N ALA A 610 -16.86 -12.31 -5.41
CA ALA A 610 -16.27 -13.63 -5.37
C ALA A 610 -17.34 -14.72 -5.22
N GLY A 611 -17.05 -15.90 -5.77
CA GLY A 611 -17.84 -17.09 -5.49
C GLY A 611 -17.73 -17.49 -4.01
N GLU A 612 -18.77 -18.16 -3.48
CA GLU A 612 -18.88 -18.52 -2.05
C GLU A 612 -17.60 -19.15 -1.47
N ALA A 613 -16.94 -20.05 -2.21
CA ALA A 613 -15.73 -20.74 -1.74
C ALA A 613 -14.48 -19.84 -1.68
N GLU A 614 -14.36 -18.89 -2.60
CA GLU A 614 -13.27 -17.90 -2.60
C GLU A 614 -13.48 -16.86 -1.50
N TYR A 615 -14.71 -16.38 -1.37
CA TYR A 615 -15.13 -15.52 -0.28
C TYR A 615 -14.88 -16.16 1.10
N ALA A 616 -15.22 -17.45 1.25
CA ALA A 616 -14.91 -18.21 2.46
C ALA A 616 -13.40 -18.29 2.72
N ARG A 617 -12.57 -18.56 1.70
CA ARG A 617 -11.11 -18.60 1.85
C ARG A 617 -10.53 -17.25 2.29
N ALA A 618 -11.11 -16.14 1.84
CA ALA A 618 -10.71 -14.79 2.24
C ALA A 618 -11.32 -14.33 3.59
N TRP A 619 -12.01 -15.21 4.33
CA TRP A 619 -12.70 -14.85 5.57
C TRP A 619 -11.74 -14.41 6.68
N LYS A 620 -11.86 -13.16 7.12
CA LYS A 620 -10.99 -12.53 8.13
C LYS A 620 -11.65 -12.46 9.52
N ALA A 621 -12.96 -12.24 9.57
CA ALA A 621 -13.75 -12.10 10.79
C ALA A 621 -13.87 -13.40 11.63
N ASN A 622 -14.46 -13.32 12.81
CA ASN A 622 -14.94 -14.49 13.55
C ASN A 622 -16.20 -15.11 12.90
N ALA A 623 -16.75 -16.17 13.49
CA ALA A 623 -17.94 -16.84 12.95
C ALA A 623 -19.17 -15.92 12.87
N ALA A 624 -19.25 -14.91 13.73
CA ALA A 624 -20.34 -13.94 13.77
C ALA A 624 -20.17 -12.79 12.76
N GLY A 625 -19.11 -12.81 11.93
CA GLY A 625 -18.82 -11.76 10.96
C GLY A 625 -18.29 -10.47 11.59
N VAL A 626 -17.64 -10.55 12.75
CA VAL A 626 -16.96 -9.43 13.40
C VAL A 626 -15.45 -9.57 13.23
N ASP A 627 -14.82 -8.51 12.73
CA ASP A 627 -13.38 -8.36 12.70
C ASP A 627 -12.85 -8.14 14.13
N LEU A 628 -12.26 -9.20 14.70
CA LEU A 628 -11.83 -9.21 16.09
C LEU A 628 -10.76 -8.14 16.37
N ASN A 629 -9.88 -7.86 15.41
CA ASN A 629 -8.84 -6.84 15.55
C ASN A 629 -9.36 -5.41 15.27
N ARG A 630 -10.68 -5.23 15.28
CA ARG A 630 -11.38 -3.94 15.33
C ARG A 630 -12.34 -3.87 16.51
N ASN A 631 -12.37 -4.90 17.35
CA ASN A 631 -13.34 -5.05 18.42
C ASN A 631 -12.76 -4.66 19.79
N PHE A 632 -11.60 -4.01 19.89
CA PHE A 632 -11.04 -3.55 21.18
C PHE A 632 -11.30 -2.06 21.42
N ASP A 633 -11.33 -1.65 22.70
CA ASP A 633 -11.60 -0.26 23.09
C ASP A 633 -10.36 0.66 22.92
N ALA A 634 -9.87 0.78 21.69
CA ALA A 634 -8.75 1.66 21.33
C ALA A 634 -9.09 2.47 20.08
N GLY A 635 -9.79 3.59 20.25
CA GLY A 635 -10.30 4.36 19.11
C GLY A 635 -11.47 3.68 18.39
N TRP A 636 -12.12 2.70 19.05
CA TRP A 636 -13.20 1.90 18.48
C TRP A 636 -14.32 2.73 17.86
N ALA A 637 -14.74 3.81 18.54
CA ALA A 637 -15.85 4.64 18.10
C ALA A 637 -15.54 5.41 16.80
N GLN A 638 -14.26 5.65 16.51
CA GLN A 638 -13.76 6.40 15.36
C GLN A 638 -13.48 5.52 14.15
N LEU A 639 -13.48 4.19 14.32
CA LEU A 639 -13.23 3.25 13.23
C LEU A 639 -14.25 3.38 12.11
N ASP A 640 -13.75 3.40 10.88
CA ASP A 640 -14.58 3.07 9.73
C ASP A 640 -14.95 1.59 9.81
N SER A 641 -16.21 1.28 9.56
CA SER A 641 -16.72 -0.07 9.76
C SER A 641 -17.89 -0.38 8.86
N ARG A 642 -17.99 -1.65 8.46
CA ARG A 642 -19.19 -2.17 7.81
C ARG A 642 -20.42 -1.91 8.68
N ALA A 643 -21.57 -1.70 8.05
CA ALA A 643 -22.80 -1.39 8.77
C ALA A 643 -23.44 -2.61 9.47
N ALA A 644 -23.00 -3.82 9.11
CA ALA A 644 -23.51 -5.11 9.55
C ALA A 644 -22.38 -6.15 9.53
N PRO A 645 -22.58 -7.33 10.17
CA PRO A 645 -21.66 -8.47 10.04
C PRO A 645 -21.23 -8.73 8.60
N SER A 646 -19.93 -8.94 8.40
CA SER A 646 -19.23 -9.04 7.11
C SER A 646 -18.02 -9.97 7.26
N CYS A 647 -17.47 -10.50 6.16
CA CYS A 647 -16.25 -11.33 6.26
C CYS A 647 -15.02 -10.56 6.76
N GLU A 648 -15.06 -9.23 6.76
CA GLU A 648 -14.04 -8.32 7.29
C GLU A 648 -14.60 -6.93 7.63
N ASN A 649 -13.82 -6.13 8.38
CA ASN A 649 -14.07 -4.70 8.64
C ASN A 649 -15.35 -4.35 9.43
N TYR A 650 -16.13 -5.32 9.91
CA TYR A 650 -17.21 -5.06 10.87
C TYR A 650 -16.67 -5.07 12.31
N ARG A 651 -16.77 -3.97 13.04
CA ARG A 651 -16.14 -3.78 14.36
C ARG A 651 -16.93 -4.34 15.55
N GLY A 652 -18.10 -4.93 15.31
CA GLY A 652 -19.05 -5.32 16.36
C GLY A 652 -20.00 -4.20 16.79
N GLY A 653 -20.88 -4.51 17.74
CA GLY A 653 -21.88 -3.59 18.29
C GLY A 653 -21.36 -2.77 19.49
N ALA A 654 -20.35 -3.27 20.19
CA ALA A 654 -19.60 -2.57 21.24
C ALA A 654 -18.17 -3.13 21.33
N PRO A 655 -17.22 -2.39 21.93
CA PRO A 655 -15.90 -2.95 22.23
C PRO A 655 -16.03 -4.22 23.08
N GLU A 656 -15.21 -5.21 22.73
CA GLU A 656 -15.03 -6.50 23.38
C GLU A 656 -16.36 -7.23 23.55
N ASP A 657 -17.26 -7.08 22.56
CA ASP A 657 -18.58 -7.70 22.59
C ASP A 657 -18.57 -9.15 22.07
N GLN A 658 -17.54 -9.54 21.33
CA GLN A 658 -17.32 -10.91 20.86
C GLN A 658 -16.71 -11.79 21.96
N PRO A 659 -17.03 -13.10 21.99
CA PRO A 659 -16.49 -13.99 23.00
C PRO A 659 -14.95 -14.14 22.90
N GLU A 660 -14.39 -14.11 21.69
CA GLU A 660 -12.94 -14.23 21.48
C GLU A 660 -12.17 -12.99 21.94
N SER A 661 -12.58 -11.79 21.49
CA SER A 661 -11.92 -10.53 21.87
C SER A 661 -12.06 -10.26 23.37
N ARG A 662 -13.22 -10.60 23.96
CA ARG A 662 -13.43 -10.48 25.41
C ARG A 662 -12.58 -11.45 26.20
N ALA A 663 -12.49 -12.72 25.79
CA ALA A 663 -11.63 -13.69 26.46
C ALA A 663 -10.16 -13.24 26.45
N LEU A 664 -9.68 -12.76 25.31
CA LEU A 664 -8.32 -12.23 25.19
C LEU A 664 -8.12 -11.00 26.07
N ALA A 665 -9.03 -10.02 26.01
CA ALA A 665 -8.95 -8.80 26.81
C ALA A 665 -9.01 -9.07 28.32
N ASP A 666 -9.91 -9.94 28.76
CA ASP A 666 -10.03 -10.33 30.17
C ASP A 666 -8.77 -11.05 30.66
N TYR A 667 -8.21 -11.95 29.85
CA TYR A 667 -6.97 -12.62 30.19
C TYR A 667 -5.79 -11.64 30.28
N THR A 668 -5.63 -10.74 29.30
CA THR A 668 -4.58 -9.70 29.32
C THR A 668 -4.70 -8.79 30.55
N ARG A 669 -5.92 -8.43 30.98
CA ARG A 669 -6.14 -7.67 32.22
C ARG A 669 -5.82 -8.45 33.49
N VAL A 670 -5.91 -9.78 33.46
CA VAL A 670 -5.57 -10.63 34.62
C VAL A 670 -4.07 -10.73 34.79
N ILE A 671 -3.33 -10.94 33.71
CA ILE A 671 -1.87 -11.13 33.78
C ILE A 671 -1.10 -9.80 33.73
N LEU A 672 -1.64 -8.77 33.07
CA LEU A 672 -0.98 -7.47 32.80
C LEU A 672 0.48 -7.66 32.36
N PRO A 673 0.71 -8.21 31.16
CA PRO A 673 2.04 -8.62 30.74
C PRO A 673 2.94 -7.40 30.52
N ASP A 674 4.25 -7.60 30.65
CA ASP A 674 5.27 -6.56 30.43
C ASP A 674 5.47 -6.23 28.95
N ALA A 675 5.12 -7.16 28.06
CA ALA A 675 5.02 -6.90 26.63
C ALA A 675 4.05 -7.87 25.93
N THR A 676 3.60 -7.49 24.72
CA THR A 676 2.81 -8.39 23.87
C THR A 676 3.29 -8.45 22.43
N LEU A 677 3.28 -9.65 21.85
CA LEU A 677 3.57 -9.91 20.43
C LEU A 677 2.30 -10.40 19.72
N SER A 678 1.88 -9.67 18.68
CA SER A 678 0.69 -10.00 17.88
C SER A 678 1.07 -10.39 16.46
N TYR A 679 0.89 -11.65 16.09
CA TYR A 679 1.23 -12.15 14.76
C TYR A 679 0.05 -12.09 13.79
N HIS A 680 0.31 -11.50 12.63
CA HIS A 680 -0.64 -11.27 11.54
C HIS A 680 -0.01 -11.66 10.18
N THR A 681 -0.79 -11.56 9.10
CA THR A 681 -0.27 -11.57 7.72
C THR A 681 -0.96 -10.47 6.87
N ALA A 682 -0.27 -9.73 6.01
CA ALA A 682 1.10 -9.93 5.52
C ALA A 682 1.86 -8.62 5.27
N GLY A 683 3.18 -8.72 5.11
CA GLY A 683 4.04 -7.58 4.79
C GLY A 683 5.53 -7.79 5.08
N SER A 684 5.87 -8.75 5.95
CA SER A 684 7.24 -8.98 6.46
C SER A 684 7.81 -7.73 7.15
N LEU A 685 6.98 -7.11 7.98
CA LEU A 685 7.21 -5.81 8.63
C LEU A 685 6.61 -5.78 10.04
N ILE A 686 6.94 -4.75 10.83
CA ILE A 686 6.50 -4.61 12.23
C ILE A 686 5.88 -3.22 12.46
N TYR A 687 4.73 -3.18 13.13
CA TYR A 687 4.13 -1.95 13.64
C TYR A 687 4.20 -1.90 15.17
N ALA A 688 4.59 -0.75 15.71
CA ALA A 688 4.79 -0.57 17.16
C ALA A 688 3.94 0.55 17.77
N ASP A 689 3.75 1.65 17.04
CA ASP A 689 3.21 2.88 17.62
C ASP A 689 1.69 2.89 17.73
N TYR A 690 1.18 3.60 18.74
CA TYR A 690 -0.24 3.93 18.86
C TYR A 690 -0.41 5.35 19.40
N ALA A 691 -1.19 6.18 18.68
CA ALA A 691 -1.42 7.57 19.06
C ALA A 691 -2.10 7.74 20.43
N GLY A 692 -2.88 6.74 20.88
CA GLY A 692 -3.53 6.76 22.19
C GLY A 692 -2.65 6.28 23.35
N ALA A 693 -1.43 5.81 23.10
CA ALA A 693 -0.47 5.39 24.11
C ALA A 693 0.45 6.55 24.53
N SER A 694 1.12 6.40 25.68
CA SER A 694 2.13 7.37 26.11
C SER A 694 3.41 7.22 25.28
N GLU A 695 4.17 8.30 25.12
CA GLU A 695 5.46 8.26 24.39
C GLU A 695 6.45 7.25 24.97
N ALA A 696 6.43 7.01 26.28
CA ALA A 696 7.27 5.99 26.90
C ALA A 696 6.91 4.57 26.44
N VAL A 697 5.61 4.30 26.28
CA VAL A 697 5.10 3.01 25.80
C VAL A 697 5.39 2.84 24.31
N ASN A 698 5.20 3.89 23.50
CA ASN A 698 5.56 3.87 22.09
C ASN A 698 7.08 3.68 21.90
N ALA A 699 7.92 4.39 22.65
CA ALA A 699 9.37 4.22 22.61
C ALA A 699 9.80 2.79 22.98
N ALA A 700 9.21 2.20 24.03
CA ALA A 700 9.45 0.81 24.40
C ALA A 700 8.97 -0.17 23.31
N SER A 701 7.79 0.07 22.72
CA SER A 701 7.24 -0.75 21.63
C SER A 701 8.13 -0.69 20.39
N ARG A 702 8.63 0.49 20.01
CA ARG A 702 9.59 0.64 18.90
C ARG A 702 10.90 -0.08 19.19
N SER A 703 11.43 0.03 20.42
CA SER A 703 12.64 -0.68 20.82
C SER A 703 12.48 -2.20 20.73
N LEU A 704 11.35 -2.74 21.22
CA LEU A 704 11.00 -4.14 21.09
C LEU A 704 10.86 -4.55 19.61
N GLY A 705 10.15 -3.72 18.82
CA GLY A 705 9.98 -3.92 17.39
C GLY A 705 11.30 -3.93 16.63
N THR A 706 12.25 -3.04 16.98
CA THR A 706 13.61 -3.03 16.42
C THR A 706 14.36 -4.30 16.75
N ALA A 707 14.33 -4.77 18.00
CA ALA A 707 15.02 -6.01 18.39
C ALA A 707 14.49 -7.23 17.61
N LEU A 708 13.16 -7.35 17.50
CA LEU A 708 12.50 -8.40 16.72
C LEU A 708 12.77 -8.26 15.22
N GLY A 709 12.72 -7.04 14.71
CA GLY A 709 12.98 -6.71 13.30
C GLY A 709 14.41 -7.04 12.88
N GLN A 710 15.39 -6.75 13.72
CA GLN A 710 16.79 -7.15 13.51
C GLN A 710 16.98 -8.67 13.49
N ALA A 711 16.25 -9.40 14.33
CA ALA A 711 16.31 -10.86 14.37
C ALA A 711 15.63 -11.51 13.16
N ALA A 712 14.53 -10.94 12.67
CA ALA A 712 13.74 -11.50 11.56
C ALA A 712 14.09 -10.92 10.18
N GLY A 713 14.82 -9.80 10.14
CA GLY A 713 15.02 -8.98 8.93
C GLY A 713 13.75 -8.25 8.49
N TYR A 714 12.94 -7.75 9.44
CA TYR A 714 11.67 -7.05 9.18
C TYR A 714 11.88 -5.56 9.49
N PRO A 715 11.52 -4.62 8.59
CA PRO A 715 11.55 -3.21 8.90
C PRO A 715 10.46 -2.85 9.91
N LEU A 716 10.73 -1.79 10.66
CA LEU A 716 9.74 -1.12 11.49
C LEU A 716 9.02 -0.08 10.65
N GLU A 717 7.70 -0.14 10.59
CA GLU A 717 6.86 0.76 9.80
C GLU A 717 6.09 1.74 10.70
N ASP A 718 5.77 2.90 10.12
CA ASP A 718 4.94 3.89 10.81
C ASP A 718 3.51 3.36 10.96
N SER A 719 2.95 3.56 12.15
CA SER A 719 1.57 3.21 12.49
C SER A 719 0.56 4.31 12.15
N GLY A 720 1.03 5.51 11.77
CA GLY A 720 0.22 6.73 11.64
C GLY A 720 -0.99 6.62 10.70
N ASP A 721 -0.92 5.73 9.72
CA ASP A 721 -1.96 5.50 8.69
C ASP A 721 -2.79 4.23 8.88
N LEU A 722 -2.50 3.42 9.90
CA LEU A 722 -3.27 2.23 10.21
C LEU A 722 -4.57 2.57 10.97
N ASP A 723 -5.60 1.77 10.72
CA ASP A 723 -6.81 1.82 11.53
C ASP A 723 -6.50 1.43 12.98
N SER A 724 -6.79 2.35 13.91
CA SER A 724 -6.68 2.09 15.35
C SER A 724 -7.73 1.08 15.84
N GLY A 725 -7.49 0.36 16.92
CA GLY A 725 -8.52 -0.48 17.57
C GLY A 725 -8.28 -1.97 17.48
N GLY A 726 -7.09 -2.32 17.01
CA GLY A 726 -6.54 -3.65 17.18
C GLY A 726 -6.09 -3.93 18.61
N TYR A 727 -5.80 -5.21 18.86
CA TYR A 727 -5.33 -5.68 20.15
C TYR A 727 -4.06 -4.95 20.60
N LYS A 728 -3.10 -4.74 19.68
CA LYS A 728 -1.84 -3.99 19.94
C LYS A 728 -2.11 -2.61 20.52
N ASP A 729 -3.01 -1.86 19.89
CA ASP A 729 -3.32 -0.48 20.29
C ASP A 729 -3.97 -0.43 21.67
N TRP A 730 -4.87 -1.38 21.92
CA TRP A 730 -5.54 -1.51 23.20
C TRP A 730 -4.57 -1.92 24.33
N ALA A 731 -3.66 -2.85 24.09
CA ALA A 731 -2.60 -3.18 25.03
C ALA A 731 -1.69 -1.97 25.31
N ALA A 732 -1.28 -1.24 24.27
CA ALA A 732 -0.49 -0.01 24.40
C ALA A 732 -1.24 1.09 25.18
N ALA A 733 -2.55 1.22 25.00
CA ALA A 733 -3.40 2.14 25.77
C ALA A 733 -3.48 1.78 27.27
N LEU A 734 -3.31 0.50 27.61
CA LEU A 734 -3.18 0.03 29.00
C LEU A 734 -1.78 0.25 29.59
N GLY A 735 -0.83 0.75 28.80
CA GLY A 735 0.54 0.99 29.22
C GLY A 735 1.50 -0.18 28.94
N ILE A 736 1.08 -1.15 28.12
CA ILE A 736 1.86 -2.35 27.83
C ILE A 736 2.58 -2.16 26.47
N PRO A 737 3.92 -2.20 26.42
CA PRO A 737 4.67 -2.26 25.17
C PRO A 737 4.16 -3.38 24.26
N SER A 738 3.81 -3.05 23.02
CA SER A 738 3.11 -3.99 22.15
C SER A 738 3.45 -3.79 20.68
N VAL A 739 3.65 -4.90 19.96
CA VAL A 739 3.93 -4.89 18.52
C VAL A 739 3.00 -5.81 17.74
N THR A 740 2.71 -5.41 16.50
CA THR A 740 2.09 -6.23 15.46
C THR A 740 3.17 -6.64 14.46
N ILE A 741 3.28 -7.93 14.18
CA ILE A 741 4.28 -8.51 13.29
C ILE A 741 3.54 -9.11 12.10
N GLU A 742 3.67 -8.50 10.93
CA GLU A 742 3.05 -8.94 9.69
C GLU A 742 3.96 -9.94 8.98
N LEU A 743 3.55 -11.20 8.93
CA LEU A 743 4.37 -12.31 8.39
C LEU A 743 4.17 -12.47 6.88
N GLY A 744 5.20 -12.97 6.20
CA GLY A 744 5.09 -13.30 4.77
C GLY A 744 4.83 -12.08 3.89
N TYR A 745 4.44 -12.29 2.64
CA TYR A 745 4.23 -11.21 1.67
C TYR A 745 3.18 -11.62 0.63
N GLY A 746 2.34 -10.69 0.20
CA GLY A 746 1.21 -10.92 -0.69
C GLY A 746 -0.09 -11.28 0.04
N ASP A 747 -1.01 -11.94 -0.65
CA ASP A 747 -2.37 -12.18 -0.14
C ASP A 747 -2.44 -13.18 1.03
N SER A 748 -3.46 -13.02 1.86
CA SER A 748 -3.86 -14.02 2.86
C SER A 748 -5.07 -14.82 2.37
N PRO A 749 -5.11 -16.16 2.52
CA PRO A 749 -4.12 -17.00 3.20
C PRO A 749 -2.79 -17.14 2.46
N GLN A 750 -1.70 -17.14 3.23
CA GLN A 750 -0.34 -17.27 2.70
C GLN A 750 -0.10 -18.67 2.12
N ARG A 751 0.71 -18.73 1.06
CA ARG A 751 1.09 -19.99 0.40
C ARG A 751 1.83 -20.93 1.36
N ALA A 752 1.64 -22.25 1.22
CA ALA A 752 2.31 -23.25 2.05
C ALA A 752 3.85 -23.18 1.98
N GLY A 753 4.39 -22.73 0.84
CA GLY A 753 5.82 -22.53 0.64
C GLY A 753 6.42 -21.35 1.44
N ALA A 754 5.60 -20.45 1.98
CA ALA A 754 6.09 -19.34 2.82
C ALA A 754 6.41 -19.80 4.26
N TYR A 755 5.78 -20.88 4.73
CA TYR A 755 5.85 -21.34 6.13
C TYR A 755 7.28 -21.62 6.62
N PRO A 756 8.15 -22.33 5.87
CA PRO A 756 9.51 -22.60 6.34
C PRO A 756 10.33 -21.32 6.56
N THR A 757 10.25 -20.38 5.63
CA THR A 757 10.97 -19.09 5.72
C THR A 757 10.42 -18.22 6.84
N VAL A 758 9.10 -18.16 6.99
CA VAL A 758 8.46 -17.43 8.11
C VAL A 758 8.86 -18.01 9.46
N ARG A 759 8.83 -19.35 9.61
CA ARG A 759 9.27 -20.02 10.84
C ARG A 759 10.73 -19.71 11.13
N LEU A 760 11.62 -19.92 10.16
CA LEU A 760 13.05 -19.68 10.33
C LEU A 760 13.36 -18.26 10.81
N ARG A 761 12.65 -17.26 10.27
CA ARG A 761 12.87 -15.85 10.61
C ARG A 761 12.35 -15.47 11.99
N ASN A 762 11.36 -16.19 12.53
CA ASN A 762 10.61 -15.74 13.72
C ASN A 762 10.59 -16.75 14.88
N GLU A 763 11.09 -17.98 14.73
CA GLU A 763 11.00 -19.02 15.78
C GLU A 763 11.68 -18.63 17.11
N SER A 764 12.73 -17.79 17.04
CA SER A 764 13.47 -17.30 18.20
C SER A 764 12.88 -16.04 18.83
N ALA A 765 11.81 -15.46 18.27
CA ALA A 765 11.23 -14.21 18.75
C ALA A 765 10.89 -14.20 20.26
N PRO A 766 10.37 -15.29 20.88
CA PRO A 766 10.17 -15.31 22.34
C PRO A 766 11.46 -15.08 23.13
N LEU A 767 12.58 -15.67 22.70
CA LEU A 767 13.88 -15.51 23.35
C LEU A 767 14.44 -14.09 23.15
N VAL A 768 14.28 -13.52 21.94
CA VAL A 768 14.67 -12.13 21.65
C VAL A 768 13.90 -11.15 22.53
N ALA A 769 12.58 -11.34 22.67
CA ALA A 769 11.76 -10.51 23.55
C ALA A 769 12.14 -10.68 25.03
N ALA A 770 12.46 -11.90 25.48
CA ALA A 770 12.96 -12.14 26.84
C ALA A 770 14.30 -11.43 27.12
N GLU A 771 15.22 -11.42 26.16
CA GLU A 771 16.47 -10.66 26.27
C GLU A 771 16.21 -9.15 26.31
N TRP A 772 15.29 -8.65 25.50
CA TRP A 772 14.87 -7.26 25.51
C TRP A 772 14.28 -6.83 26.87
N LEU A 773 13.42 -7.67 27.47
CA LEU A 773 12.82 -7.43 28.78
C LEU A 773 13.85 -7.27 29.89
N ARG A 774 14.95 -8.05 29.87
CA ARG A 774 16.03 -7.92 30.86
C ARG A 774 16.84 -6.62 30.73
N GLY A 775 16.77 -5.99 29.56
CA GLY A 775 17.58 -4.81 29.23
C GLY A 775 16.88 -3.48 29.47
N ASN A 776 15.57 -3.48 29.79
CA ASN A 776 14.72 -2.30 29.93
C ASN A 776 13.94 -2.35 31.25
#